data_AF-A0A2D5XRM1-F1
#
_entry.id   AF-A0A2D5XRM1-F1
#
_cell.length_a   1.000
_cell.length_b   1.000
_cell.length_c   1.000
_cell.angle_alpha   90.00
_cell.angle_beta   90.00
_cell.angle_gamma   90.00
#
_symmetry.space_group_name_H-M   'P 1'
#
loop_
_entity.id
_entity.type
_entity.pdbx_description
1 polymer ?
#
loop_
_entity_poly.entity_id
_entity_poly.type
_entity_poly.pdbx_seq_one_letter_code
_entity_poly.pdbx_strand_id
1 'polypeptide(L)'
;MQIHPFGPWTTAPFFGTSTPGLRHLLLGSCAVASLLAGCNNTVSPDRGTNNPGDIVQDPDTGRYLIVDSSNGGAGSELRITRHAWGRLLDVYGIDSTGARVLMNEDFLIDPSLTTDNFNYVLETNPVTSQQVLIILYNVDDTSQGGGRTQFYNYLKLAEAGLKPVDDTGISGSGLYTMVPRNATIMVQFDDLLDASTLDATTLRMLTGTPSVMPYEARVMVDPNHGDLGDWDGKPGMEFYSTRILIDMAVSELESFETTPPLPVNAIGLPASINTALSNAQFRIPTRTDAVLGQDHLLTNPSEHSVATNSNGTIDYTSSTWDLVRSVRAGGRYVDTKDPYNGFLADSVSPVVVGEQSCNIAGLPISLNPPPGGDGTLFLLPAVVFQSTFCAQTPVPGDIITQTGVFAEVTKPAAPQSGGTASNVEVRLLAWPSVWDSPGLDGPMEWISSAIGPAAFMSPFDPSTDSLTAPCFITVFPAAPDINNPTASVAPSSYFTVRFSEPMDPVSVTAFDAYTLTREPAPDASWEYVVGTVSKSQDVQEFTFIPDLPLAHATAVSEDYFLTLMSASSTVTGSTDLAGNSLSQSLPQVTILLDPTAGPQRNSGRVSRFSSKDEEAPFGNAASGPIPEWGGQISFNYNNSGEPGAGRETISPRGVSRFQGMADRQNLMISAMGNTAFGPNFVQSPLSNL
;
A
#
# COMPACT_ATOMS: atom_id res chain seq x y z
N MET A 1 12.04 41.42 13.34
CA MET A 1 12.54 42.26 14.43
C MET A 1 13.61 41.44 15.12
N GLN A 2 14.93 41.61 14.99
CA GLN A 2 15.85 42.70 14.62
C GLN A 2 17.18 41.96 14.25
N ILE A 3 17.50 41.69 12.98
CA ILE A 3 18.29 42.44 12.00
C ILE A 3 19.67 43.00 12.47
N HIS A 4 20.73 42.53 11.76
CA HIS A 4 22.04 43.16 11.39
C HIS A 4 23.27 43.03 12.32
N PRO A 5 24.53 43.18 11.80
CA PRO A 5 24.97 43.33 10.38
C PRO A 5 26.24 42.58 9.94
N PHE A 6 26.40 42.56 8.61
CA PHE A 6 27.62 42.38 7.80
C PHE A 6 28.66 43.50 7.98
N GLY A 7 29.93 43.22 7.67
CA GLY A 7 30.98 44.23 7.38
C GLY A 7 32.34 43.61 6.97
N PRO A 8 33.19 44.30 6.18
CA PRO A 8 33.70 43.75 4.92
C PRO A 8 35.24 43.70 4.70
N TRP A 9 35.60 43.04 3.59
CA TRP A 9 36.75 43.14 2.67
C TRP A 9 37.83 44.22 2.88
N THR A 10 39.11 43.87 2.67
CA THR A 10 40.10 44.69 1.94
C THR A 10 41.33 43.91 1.48
N THR A 11 41.87 44.37 0.35
CA THR A 11 42.86 43.79 -0.58
C THR A 11 44.29 44.34 -0.39
N ALA A 12 45.30 43.45 -0.47
CA ALA A 12 46.66 43.60 -1.07
C ALA A 12 47.55 44.84 -0.70
N PRO A 13 48.75 45.09 -1.30
CA PRO A 13 49.80 44.26 -1.94
C PRO A 13 51.24 44.62 -1.43
N PHE A 14 52.31 43.97 -1.95
CA PHE A 14 53.56 44.55 -2.52
C PHE A 14 54.88 43.75 -2.32
N PHE A 15 55.44 43.32 -3.47
CA PHE A 15 56.82 43.49 -4.02
C PHE A 15 58.11 42.86 -3.45
N GLY A 16 58.90 42.33 -4.41
CA GLY A 16 60.37 42.16 -4.40
C GLY A 16 60.82 41.02 -5.34
N THR A 17 60.93 41.16 -6.66
CA THR A 17 62.10 41.63 -7.48
C THR A 17 63.47 41.28 -6.85
N SER A 18 64.50 40.75 -7.51
CA SER A 18 64.84 40.53 -8.93
C SER A 18 66.15 39.69 -9.03
N THR A 19 66.25 38.96 -10.14
CA THR A 19 67.38 38.44 -10.98
C THR A 19 68.77 39.13 -10.90
N PRO A 20 69.85 38.75 -11.65
CA PRO A 20 70.01 37.71 -12.71
C PRO A 20 71.34 36.88 -12.68
N GLY A 21 71.42 35.86 -13.54
CA GLY A 21 72.68 35.21 -13.95
C GLY A 21 72.59 34.62 -15.35
N LEU A 22 73.06 35.37 -16.34
CA LEU A 22 73.04 35.09 -17.78
C LEU A 22 74.31 34.32 -18.21
N ARG A 23 74.22 33.28 -19.05
CA ARG A 23 75.21 32.98 -20.13
C ARG A 23 74.78 31.83 -21.07
N HIS A 24 74.35 32.27 -22.26
CA HIS A 24 74.62 31.81 -23.63
C HIS A 24 74.90 30.34 -24.04
N LEU A 25 74.12 29.96 -25.08
CA LEU A 25 74.46 29.29 -26.35
C LEU A 25 74.94 27.82 -26.31
N LEU A 26 74.15 26.93 -26.92
CA LEU A 26 74.36 26.43 -28.29
C LEU A 26 73.27 25.44 -28.73
N LEU A 27 72.99 25.46 -30.03
CA LEU A 27 72.08 24.59 -30.76
C LEU A 27 72.43 23.10 -30.62
N GLY A 28 71.41 22.25 -30.62
CA GLY A 28 71.54 20.81 -30.76
C GLY A 28 70.19 20.13 -30.95
N SER A 29 69.74 20.06 -32.21
CA SER A 29 68.59 19.28 -32.65
C SER A 29 68.80 17.79 -32.35
N CYS A 30 67.90 17.17 -31.59
CA CYS A 30 67.66 15.73 -31.64
C CYS A 30 66.21 15.47 -31.20
N ALA A 31 65.37 15.16 -32.20
CA ALA A 31 64.06 14.57 -32.00
C ALA A 31 64.24 13.16 -31.41
N VAL A 32 63.69 12.93 -30.22
CA VAL A 32 63.34 11.58 -29.75
C VAL A 32 61.90 11.67 -29.27
N ALA A 33 61.00 11.22 -30.13
CA ALA A 33 59.64 10.88 -29.78
C ALA A 33 59.69 9.63 -28.88
N SER A 34 59.71 9.84 -27.57
CA SER A 34 59.36 8.80 -26.61
C SER A 34 57.85 8.77 -26.48
N LEU A 35 57.24 7.90 -27.29
CA LEU A 35 55.92 7.32 -27.07
C LEU A 35 55.91 6.67 -25.69
N LEU A 36 55.50 7.42 -24.66
CA LEU A 36 54.94 6.82 -23.46
C LEU A 36 53.53 6.38 -23.84
N ALA A 37 53.44 5.19 -24.42
CA ALA A 37 52.23 4.40 -24.36
C ALA A 37 51.97 4.13 -22.87
N GLY A 38 51.10 4.94 -22.26
CA GLY A 38 50.45 4.54 -21.03
C GLY A 38 49.61 3.33 -21.36
N CYS A 39 50.13 2.14 -21.06
CA CYS A 39 49.30 0.95 -20.87
C CYS A 39 48.43 1.24 -19.65
N ASN A 40 47.31 1.94 -19.87
CA ASN A 40 46.23 1.91 -18.91
C ASN A 40 45.67 0.49 -19.00
N ASN A 41 45.97 -0.35 -18.01
CA ASN A 41 45.34 -1.65 -17.86
C ASN A 41 43.89 -1.43 -17.42
N THR A 42 43.07 -0.85 -18.29
CA THR A 42 41.63 -1.03 -18.20
C THR A 42 41.39 -2.46 -18.66
N VAL A 43 41.11 -3.34 -17.70
CA VAL A 43 40.51 -4.65 -17.98
C VAL A 43 39.35 -4.38 -18.93
N SER A 44 39.34 -5.03 -20.09
CA SER A 44 38.18 -4.91 -20.98
C SER A 44 36.99 -5.50 -20.24
N PRO A 45 35.82 -4.84 -20.24
CA PRO A 45 34.65 -5.34 -19.53
C PRO A 45 34.38 -6.77 -19.98
N ASP A 46 34.38 -7.71 -19.02
CA ASP A 46 34.11 -9.11 -19.29
C ASP A 46 32.60 -9.31 -19.33
N ARG A 47 32.10 -9.92 -20.40
CA ARG A 47 30.67 -10.12 -20.57
C ARG A 47 30.30 -11.53 -20.13
N GLY A 48 29.15 -11.66 -19.49
CA GLY A 48 28.54 -12.96 -19.25
C GLY A 48 28.49 -13.77 -20.54
N THR A 49 28.92 -15.04 -20.46
CA THR A 49 28.80 -15.99 -21.57
C THR A 49 27.57 -16.89 -21.42
N ASN A 50 26.61 -16.48 -20.58
CA ASN A 50 25.43 -17.26 -20.27
C ASN A 50 24.43 -17.20 -21.42
N ASN A 51 23.62 -18.25 -21.58
CA ASN A 51 22.58 -18.27 -22.60
C ASN A 51 21.25 -17.77 -22.01
N PRO A 52 20.40 -17.08 -22.80
CA PRO A 52 19.06 -16.73 -22.36
C PRO A 52 18.28 -17.95 -21.88
N GLY A 53 17.70 -17.84 -20.68
CA GLY A 53 16.99 -18.91 -19.98
C GLY A 53 17.85 -19.74 -19.04
N ASP A 54 19.17 -19.57 -19.00
CA ASP A 54 20.03 -20.20 -17.99
C ASP A 54 19.66 -19.70 -16.59
N ILE A 55 19.89 -20.56 -15.58
CA ILE A 55 19.77 -20.20 -14.17
C ILE A 55 21.18 -20.06 -13.62
N VAL A 56 21.55 -18.86 -13.19
CA VAL A 56 22.91 -18.51 -12.77
C VAL A 56 22.86 -17.99 -11.34
N GLN A 57 23.91 -18.26 -10.57
CA GLN A 57 24.03 -17.73 -9.22
C GLN A 57 24.72 -16.37 -9.29
N ASP A 58 24.11 -15.35 -8.69
CA ASP A 58 24.72 -14.07 -8.42
C ASP A 58 25.86 -14.27 -7.40
N PRO A 59 27.12 -13.95 -7.75
CA PRO A 59 28.25 -14.14 -6.85
C PRO A 59 28.23 -13.20 -5.64
N ASP A 60 27.54 -12.06 -5.71
CA ASP A 60 27.49 -11.08 -4.62
C ASP A 60 26.48 -11.47 -3.55
N THR A 61 25.28 -11.86 -3.97
CA THR A 61 24.18 -12.23 -3.05
C THR A 61 24.06 -13.72 -2.81
N GLY A 62 24.66 -14.56 -3.65
CA GLY A 62 24.47 -16.01 -3.65
C GLY A 62 23.08 -16.46 -4.14
N ARG A 63 22.23 -15.55 -4.59
CA ARG A 63 20.87 -15.84 -5.09
C ARG A 63 20.90 -16.31 -6.55
N TYR A 64 19.81 -16.89 -7.02
CA TYR A 64 19.72 -17.36 -8.39
C TYR A 64 18.88 -16.42 -9.26
N LEU A 65 19.40 -16.09 -10.44
CA LEU A 65 18.77 -15.26 -11.45
C LEU A 65 18.46 -16.06 -12.72
N ILE A 66 17.47 -15.58 -13.48
CA ILE A 66 17.11 -16.06 -14.81
C ILE A 66 17.80 -15.18 -15.85
N VAL A 67 18.61 -15.78 -16.70
CA VAL A 67 19.34 -15.03 -17.73
C VAL A 67 18.38 -14.58 -18.83
N ASP A 68 18.33 -13.29 -19.10
CA ASP A 68 17.54 -12.70 -20.18
C ASP A 68 18.38 -12.51 -21.45
N SER A 69 17.73 -12.36 -22.60
CA SER A 69 18.43 -11.95 -23.82
C SER A 69 18.86 -10.49 -23.71
N SER A 70 20.16 -10.24 -23.84
CA SER A 70 20.76 -8.90 -23.77
C SER A 70 21.92 -8.74 -24.77
N ASN A 71 22.44 -7.53 -24.92
CA ASN A 71 23.70 -7.28 -25.64
C ASN A 71 24.93 -7.31 -24.70
N GLY A 72 24.75 -7.84 -23.49
CA GLY A 72 25.78 -7.98 -22.46
C GLY A 72 26.26 -6.65 -21.88
N GLY A 73 25.47 -5.58 -21.94
CA GLY A 73 25.76 -4.23 -21.42
C GLY A 73 26.44 -3.28 -22.42
N ALA A 74 26.73 -3.76 -23.63
CA ALA A 74 27.48 -3.03 -24.65
C ALA A 74 26.66 -2.66 -25.88
N GLY A 75 25.33 -2.68 -25.76
CA GLY A 75 24.43 -2.11 -26.75
C GLY A 75 24.76 -0.65 -27.00
N SER A 76 24.56 -0.18 -28.22
CA SER A 76 24.80 1.22 -28.59
C SER A 76 23.60 2.12 -28.30
N GLU A 77 22.45 1.53 -27.99
CA GLU A 77 21.18 2.19 -27.66
C GLU A 77 20.34 1.22 -26.83
N LEU A 78 19.57 1.73 -25.86
CA LEU A 78 18.60 0.94 -25.08
C LEU A 78 17.20 0.98 -25.71
N ARG A 79 16.54 -0.17 -25.83
CA ARG A 79 15.15 -0.28 -26.32
C ARG A 79 14.31 -1.17 -25.43
N ILE A 80 13.04 -0.81 -25.28
CA ILE A 80 12.04 -1.65 -24.62
C ILE A 80 11.66 -2.79 -25.57
N THR A 81 11.89 -4.02 -25.13
CA THR A 81 11.51 -5.24 -25.85
C THR A 81 10.15 -5.77 -25.42
N ARG A 82 9.79 -5.54 -24.16
CA ARG A 82 8.52 -5.98 -23.57
C ARG A 82 8.12 -5.04 -22.44
N HIS A 83 6.82 -4.80 -22.31
CA HIS A 83 6.23 -4.29 -21.08
C HIS A 83 4.98 -5.11 -20.75
N ALA A 84 4.82 -5.45 -19.49
CA ALA A 84 3.73 -6.28 -19.01
C ALA A 84 3.40 -5.92 -17.58
N TRP A 85 2.29 -6.42 -17.06
CA TRP A 85 1.93 -6.27 -15.66
C TRP A 85 1.58 -7.61 -15.03
N GLY A 86 1.74 -7.68 -13.71
CA GLY A 86 1.46 -8.85 -12.91
C GLY A 86 1.33 -8.55 -11.43
N ARG A 87 1.41 -9.61 -10.62
CA ARG A 87 1.43 -9.55 -9.15
C ARG A 87 2.86 -9.72 -8.67
N LEU A 88 3.35 -8.77 -7.88
CA LEU A 88 4.68 -8.81 -7.26
C LEU A 88 4.58 -9.51 -5.91
N LEU A 89 5.50 -10.44 -5.65
CA LEU A 89 5.58 -11.17 -4.38
C LEU A 89 6.91 -11.90 -4.22
N ASP A 90 7.18 -12.41 -3.03
CA ASP A 90 8.31 -13.31 -2.78
C ASP A 90 7.96 -14.75 -3.11
N VAL A 91 8.93 -15.49 -3.64
CA VAL A 91 8.78 -16.90 -4.02
C VAL A 91 9.62 -17.80 -3.13
N TYR A 92 8.95 -18.77 -2.54
CA TYR A 92 9.52 -19.78 -1.67
C TYR A 92 9.51 -21.15 -2.35
N GLY A 93 10.58 -21.92 -2.13
CA GLY A 93 10.60 -23.36 -2.30
C GLY A 93 10.39 -24.08 -0.97
N ILE A 94 10.40 -25.41 -1.00
CA ILE A 94 10.45 -26.23 0.22
C ILE A 94 11.82 -26.91 0.33
N ASP A 95 12.36 -27.05 1.53
CA ASP A 95 13.59 -27.83 1.76
C ASP A 95 13.28 -29.33 1.91
N SER A 96 14.32 -30.12 2.18
CA SER A 96 14.21 -31.56 2.43
C SER A 96 13.40 -31.95 3.68
N THR A 97 13.15 -31.00 4.58
CA THR A 97 12.31 -31.16 5.78
C THR A 97 10.87 -30.67 5.58
N GLY A 98 10.60 -30.00 4.45
CA GLY A 98 9.32 -29.37 4.14
C GLY A 98 9.20 -27.92 4.63
N ALA A 99 10.28 -27.31 5.12
CA ALA A 99 10.29 -25.91 5.54
C ALA A 99 10.45 -24.97 4.34
N ARG A 100 9.93 -23.74 4.46
CA ARG A 100 9.96 -22.73 3.40
C ARG A 100 11.35 -22.10 3.28
N VAL A 101 11.91 -22.09 2.07
CA VAL A 101 13.18 -21.45 1.72
C VAL A 101 12.94 -20.35 0.71
N LEU A 102 13.35 -19.12 1.03
CA LEU A 102 13.24 -18.00 0.10
C LEU A 102 14.16 -18.23 -1.10
N MET A 103 13.61 -18.15 -2.30
CA MET A 103 14.33 -18.41 -3.55
C MET A 103 14.47 -17.16 -4.40
N ASN A 104 13.43 -16.33 -4.45
CA ASN A 104 13.36 -15.10 -5.24
C ASN A 104 12.55 -14.06 -4.46
N GLU A 105 13.07 -12.85 -4.33
CA GLU A 105 12.36 -11.69 -3.75
C GLU A 105 11.80 -10.83 -4.89
N ASP A 106 10.72 -10.09 -4.62
CA ASP A 106 10.17 -9.12 -5.57
C ASP A 106 9.97 -9.72 -6.99
N PHE A 107 9.43 -10.94 -7.06
CA PHE A 107 9.23 -11.67 -8.31
C PHE A 107 7.84 -11.41 -8.90
N LEU A 108 7.80 -11.03 -10.18
CA LEU A 108 6.54 -10.74 -10.87
C LEU A 108 5.91 -11.99 -11.50
N ILE A 109 4.71 -12.38 -11.05
CA ILE A 109 3.98 -13.56 -11.53
C ILE A 109 2.70 -13.22 -12.30
N ASP A 110 2.16 -14.21 -13.01
CA ASP A 110 0.84 -14.17 -13.63
C ASP A 110 -0.23 -13.77 -12.59
N PRO A 111 -0.95 -12.66 -12.81
CA PRO A 111 -1.96 -12.19 -11.87
C PRO A 111 -3.15 -13.14 -11.72
N SER A 112 -3.31 -14.10 -12.64
CA SER A 112 -4.34 -15.14 -12.60
C SER A 112 -3.89 -16.47 -11.99
N LEU A 113 -2.64 -16.55 -11.51
CA LEU A 113 -2.15 -17.73 -10.78
C LEU A 113 -2.94 -17.89 -9.48
N THR A 114 -3.37 -19.12 -9.19
CA THR A 114 -4.10 -19.47 -7.98
C THR A 114 -3.48 -20.70 -7.31
N THR A 115 -3.76 -20.87 -6.01
CA THR A 115 -3.39 -22.06 -5.26
C THR A 115 -4.02 -23.31 -5.86
N ASP A 116 -3.20 -24.30 -6.19
CA ASP A 116 -3.64 -25.64 -6.62
C ASP A 116 -3.38 -26.72 -5.56
N ASN A 117 -2.59 -26.42 -4.51
CA ASN A 117 -2.14 -27.35 -3.47
C ASN A 117 -1.32 -28.56 -3.99
N PHE A 118 -0.83 -28.49 -5.24
CA PHE A 118 0.02 -29.50 -5.84
C PHE A 118 1.38 -28.94 -6.27
N ASN A 119 1.37 -27.81 -6.97
CA ASN A 119 2.55 -27.12 -7.45
C ASN A 119 2.69 -25.75 -6.78
N TYR A 120 1.58 -25.06 -6.56
CA TYR A 120 1.53 -23.69 -6.08
C TYR A 120 0.62 -23.56 -4.86
N VAL A 121 1.12 -22.82 -3.88
CA VAL A 121 0.31 -22.24 -2.79
C VAL A 121 0.59 -20.75 -2.77
N LEU A 122 -0.41 -19.95 -3.12
CA LEU A 122 -0.42 -18.51 -2.94
C LEU A 122 -1.04 -18.22 -1.57
N GLU A 123 -0.30 -17.53 -0.71
CA GLU A 123 -0.73 -17.15 0.64
C GLU A 123 -0.60 -15.64 0.83
N THR A 124 -1.47 -15.09 1.67
CA THR A 124 -1.40 -13.71 2.14
C THR A 124 -1.26 -13.75 3.66
N ASN A 125 -0.24 -13.09 4.21
CA ASN A 125 -0.14 -12.93 5.65
C ASN A 125 -1.24 -11.96 6.12
N PRO A 126 -2.12 -12.36 7.06
CA PRO A 126 -3.28 -11.57 7.46
C PRO A 126 -2.94 -10.36 8.34
N VAL A 127 -1.68 -10.12 8.68
CA VAL A 127 -1.27 -8.97 9.49
C VAL A 127 -0.45 -8.00 8.65
N THR A 128 0.50 -8.48 7.85
CA THR A 128 1.36 -7.63 7.01
C THR A 128 0.79 -7.38 5.62
N SER A 129 -0.26 -8.11 5.22
CA SER A 129 -0.79 -8.16 3.85
C SER A 129 0.23 -8.62 2.79
N GLN A 130 1.42 -9.06 3.18
CA GLN A 130 2.41 -9.58 2.23
C GLN A 130 1.89 -10.86 1.59
N GLN A 131 2.08 -10.95 0.29
CA GLN A 131 1.74 -12.13 -0.49
C GLN A 131 3.00 -12.91 -0.80
N VAL A 132 2.89 -14.23 -0.75
CA VAL A 132 4.00 -15.13 -1.07
C VAL A 132 3.51 -16.27 -1.96
N LEU A 133 4.34 -16.67 -2.91
CA LEU A 133 4.13 -17.87 -3.72
C LEU A 133 5.04 -18.98 -3.21
N ILE A 134 4.45 -20.10 -2.81
CA ILE A 134 5.18 -21.30 -2.45
C ILE A 134 5.08 -22.29 -3.61
N ILE A 135 6.24 -22.62 -4.19
CA ILE A 135 6.36 -23.67 -5.19
C ILE A 135 6.74 -24.96 -4.46
N LEU A 136 5.85 -25.95 -4.51
CA LEU A 136 5.90 -27.18 -3.70
C LEU A 136 6.93 -28.22 -4.21
N TYR A 137 8.16 -27.79 -4.48
CA TYR A 137 9.27 -28.64 -4.90
C TYR A 137 10.50 -28.48 -4.00
N ASN A 138 11.16 -29.60 -3.71
CA ASN A 138 12.33 -29.64 -2.84
C ASN A 138 13.54 -28.95 -3.49
N VAL A 139 13.92 -27.77 -3.00
CA VAL A 139 15.05 -27.00 -3.54
C VAL A 139 16.42 -27.52 -3.13
N ASP A 140 16.52 -28.41 -2.14
CA ASP A 140 17.78 -29.06 -1.77
C ASP A 140 18.17 -30.18 -2.75
N ASP A 141 17.21 -30.68 -3.53
CA ASP A 141 17.46 -31.72 -4.52
C ASP A 141 18.09 -31.13 -5.79
N THR A 142 19.42 -31.09 -5.79
CA THR A 142 20.25 -30.61 -6.91
C THR A 142 20.54 -31.69 -7.95
N SER A 143 19.89 -32.86 -7.88
CA SER A 143 20.05 -33.88 -8.91
C SER A 143 19.49 -33.38 -10.25
N GLN A 144 20.03 -33.89 -11.36
CA GLN A 144 19.58 -33.47 -12.68
C GLN A 144 18.10 -33.85 -12.89
N GLY A 145 17.24 -32.84 -13.09
CA GLY A 145 15.79 -33.04 -13.18
C GLY A 145 15.08 -33.22 -11.83
N GLY A 146 15.82 -33.13 -10.72
CA GLY A 146 15.32 -33.17 -9.36
C GLY A 146 14.52 -31.94 -8.96
N GLY A 147 14.18 -31.84 -7.68
CA GLY A 147 13.28 -30.83 -7.13
C GLY A 147 13.68 -29.38 -7.47
N ARG A 148 14.96 -29.01 -7.41
CA ARG A 148 15.42 -27.65 -7.79
C ARG A 148 15.17 -27.35 -9.28
N THR A 149 15.36 -28.33 -10.16
CA THR A 149 15.08 -28.14 -11.60
C THR A 149 13.58 -27.95 -11.82
N GLN A 150 12.73 -28.72 -11.13
CA GLN A 150 11.28 -28.57 -11.22
C GLN A 150 10.83 -27.22 -10.67
N PHE A 151 11.38 -26.76 -9.54
CA PHE A 151 11.12 -25.44 -8.99
C PHE A 151 11.27 -24.34 -10.06
N TYR A 152 12.42 -24.28 -10.75
CA TYR A 152 12.65 -23.25 -11.77
C TYR A 152 11.76 -23.40 -13.03
N ASN A 153 11.37 -24.63 -13.38
CA ASN A 153 10.41 -24.84 -14.47
C ASN A 153 9.05 -24.24 -14.12
N TYR A 154 8.57 -24.47 -12.90
CA TYR A 154 7.30 -23.91 -12.42
C TYR A 154 7.42 -22.40 -12.16
N LEU A 155 8.56 -21.89 -11.70
CA LEU A 155 8.79 -20.44 -11.58
C LEU A 155 8.64 -19.74 -12.93
N LYS A 156 9.25 -20.29 -13.99
CA LYS A 156 9.11 -19.77 -15.37
C LYS A 156 7.67 -19.85 -15.88
N LEU A 157 6.92 -20.90 -15.52
CA LEU A 157 5.50 -21.02 -15.86
C LEU A 157 4.64 -20.00 -15.12
N ALA A 158 4.96 -19.70 -13.85
CA ALA A 158 4.30 -18.66 -13.08
C ALA A 158 4.50 -17.27 -13.71
N GLU A 159 5.68 -16.99 -14.26
CA GLU A 159 5.97 -15.74 -14.99
C GLU A 159 5.37 -15.70 -16.41
N ALA A 160 5.23 -16.84 -17.09
CA ALA A 160 4.84 -16.88 -18.50
C ALA A 160 3.47 -16.22 -18.79
N GLY A 161 2.61 -16.08 -17.77
CA GLY A 161 1.26 -15.53 -17.89
C GLY A 161 1.12 -14.03 -17.61
N LEU A 162 2.22 -13.26 -17.48
CA LEU A 162 2.15 -11.80 -17.37
C LEU A 162 1.33 -11.17 -18.51
N LYS A 163 0.53 -10.17 -18.19
CA LYS A 163 -0.40 -9.55 -19.16
C LYS A 163 0.32 -8.41 -19.89
N PRO A 164 0.33 -8.38 -21.23
CA PRO A 164 1.02 -7.33 -21.97
C PRO A 164 0.34 -5.98 -21.76
N VAL A 165 1.14 -4.91 -21.81
CA VAL A 165 0.64 -3.54 -21.98
C VAL A 165 0.72 -3.19 -23.46
N ASP A 166 -0.30 -2.56 -24.02
CA ASP A 166 -0.29 -2.14 -25.42
C ASP A 166 0.25 -0.71 -25.55
N ASP A 167 1.09 -0.47 -26.55
CA ASP A 167 1.50 0.89 -26.91
C ASP A 167 0.37 1.60 -27.66
N THR A 168 -0.39 2.39 -26.92
CA THR A 168 -1.61 3.07 -27.40
C THR A 168 -1.39 4.55 -27.70
N GLY A 169 -0.13 4.99 -27.76
CA GLY A 169 0.20 6.38 -28.06
C GLY A 169 0.21 7.30 -26.83
N ILE A 170 0.16 8.60 -27.11
CA ILE A 170 0.07 9.67 -26.11
C ILE A 170 -1.41 9.85 -25.74
N SER A 171 -1.68 10.17 -24.48
CA SER A 171 -3.01 10.46 -23.88
C SER A 171 -4.10 10.93 -24.86
N GLY A 172 -5.30 10.35 -24.77
CA GLY A 172 -6.44 10.66 -25.62
C GLY A 172 -7.65 9.76 -25.35
N SER A 173 -8.59 9.72 -26.30
CA SER A 173 -9.67 8.72 -26.30
C SER A 173 -9.25 7.49 -27.09
N GLY A 174 -9.31 6.31 -26.50
CA GLY A 174 -8.88 5.07 -27.14
C GLY A 174 -9.19 3.83 -26.31
N LEU A 175 -8.77 2.67 -26.82
CA LEU A 175 -8.76 1.43 -26.05
C LEU A 175 -7.39 1.34 -25.37
N TYR A 176 -7.36 1.60 -24.08
CA TYR A 176 -6.15 1.49 -23.26
C TYR A 176 -6.15 0.15 -22.53
N THR A 177 -4.96 -0.46 -22.38
CA THR A 177 -4.80 -1.61 -21.50
C THR A 177 -5.24 -1.23 -20.09
N MET A 178 -6.17 -2.01 -19.54
CA MET A 178 -6.55 -1.89 -18.14
C MET A 178 -5.48 -2.55 -17.29
N VAL A 179 -4.86 -1.78 -16.40
CA VAL A 179 -3.90 -2.27 -15.42
C VAL A 179 -4.53 -2.12 -14.04
N PRO A 180 -4.61 -3.19 -13.23
CA PRO A 180 -5.12 -3.09 -11.88
C PRO A 180 -4.34 -2.08 -11.04
N ARG A 181 -5.03 -1.43 -10.10
CA ARG A 181 -4.49 -0.28 -9.36
C ARG A 181 -3.29 -0.60 -8.48
N ASN A 182 -3.25 -1.82 -7.95
CA ASN A 182 -2.20 -2.39 -7.11
C ASN A 182 -1.35 -3.45 -7.85
N ALA A 183 -1.35 -3.44 -9.18
CA ALA A 183 -0.43 -4.28 -9.96
C ALA A 183 0.95 -3.63 -10.04
N THR A 184 1.92 -4.42 -10.49
CA THR A 184 3.27 -3.94 -10.81
C THR A 184 3.48 -4.04 -12.32
N ILE A 185 4.05 -2.99 -12.91
CA ILE A 185 4.41 -2.96 -14.33
C ILE A 185 5.89 -3.31 -14.48
N MET A 186 6.20 -4.29 -15.30
CA MET A 186 7.56 -4.60 -15.72
C MET A 186 7.85 -3.96 -17.08
N VAL A 187 9.05 -3.38 -17.21
CA VAL A 187 9.61 -2.86 -18.46
C VAL A 187 10.94 -3.56 -18.71
N GLN A 188 11.01 -4.38 -19.76
CA GLN A 188 12.20 -5.13 -20.17
C GLN A 188 12.90 -4.45 -21.34
N PHE A 189 14.22 -4.40 -21.27
CA PHE A 189 15.09 -3.81 -22.28
C PHE A 189 15.82 -4.88 -23.11
N ASP A 190 16.41 -4.47 -24.24
CA ASP A 190 17.25 -5.31 -25.09
C ASP A 190 18.72 -5.41 -24.61
N ASP A 191 19.05 -4.76 -23.50
CA ASP A 191 20.38 -4.77 -22.91
C ASP A 191 20.36 -4.65 -21.38
N LEU A 192 21.51 -4.87 -20.75
CA LEU A 192 21.70 -4.69 -19.31
C LEU A 192 21.54 -3.20 -18.92
N LEU A 193 21.00 -2.96 -17.73
CA LEU A 193 20.75 -1.62 -17.18
C LEU A 193 21.81 -1.24 -16.15
N ASP A 194 22.26 0.01 -16.19
CA ASP A 194 23.01 0.59 -15.07
C ASP A 194 22.04 1.09 -14.01
N ALA A 195 21.90 0.32 -12.93
CA ALA A 195 21.01 0.64 -11.81
C ALA A 195 21.32 1.99 -11.15
N SER A 196 22.56 2.49 -11.23
CA SER A 196 22.94 3.78 -10.65
C SER A 196 22.33 4.98 -11.38
N THR A 197 21.81 4.76 -12.59
CA THR A 197 21.12 5.78 -13.40
C THR A 197 19.60 5.73 -13.28
N LEU A 198 19.07 4.78 -12.51
CA LEU A 198 17.63 4.66 -12.27
C LEU A 198 17.23 5.52 -11.07
N ASP A 199 16.39 6.51 -11.31
CA ASP A 199 15.76 7.31 -10.26
C ASP A 199 14.38 7.84 -10.69
N ALA A 200 13.73 8.60 -9.81
CA ALA A 200 12.42 9.19 -10.08
C ALA A 200 12.42 10.24 -11.20
N THR A 201 13.59 10.67 -11.70
CA THR A 201 13.72 11.57 -12.84
C THR A 201 13.86 10.80 -14.15
N THR A 202 14.58 9.67 -14.16
CA THR A 202 14.84 8.85 -15.35
C THR A 202 13.70 7.89 -15.68
N LEU A 203 12.86 7.54 -14.71
CA LEU A 203 11.56 6.90 -14.94
C LEU A 203 10.48 7.55 -14.08
N ARG A 204 9.46 8.10 -14.74
CA ARG A 204 8.40 8.89 -14.10
C ARG A 204 7.05 8.24 -14.28
N MET A 205 6.30 8.06 -13.20
CA MET A 205 4.89 7.71 -13.26
C MET A 205 4.03 8.98 -13.14
N LEU A 206 3.04 9.14 -14.01
CA LEU A 206 2.11 10.26 -14.04
C LEU A 206 0.67 9.78 -14.03
N THR A 207 -0.23 10.51 -13.35
CA THR A 207 -1.65 10.19 -13.21
C THR A 207 -2.55 11.39 -13.51
N GLY A 208 -3.86 11.14 -13.60
CA GLY A 208 -4.90 12.14 -13.89
C GLY A 208 -5.41 12.05 -15.32
N THR A 209 -6.46 12.80 -15.66
CA THR A 209 -7.04 12.81 -17.02
C THR A 209 -7.10 14.26 -17.52
N PRO A 210 -6.09 14.75 -18.26
CA PRO A 210 -4.91 14.04 -18.78
C PRO A 210 -3.85 13.71 -17.71
N SER A 211 -2.99 12.72 -17.98
CA SER A 211 -1.99 12.18 -17.04
C SER A 211 -0.78 13.10 -16.87
N VAL A 212 -0.92 14.13 -16.04
CA VAL A 212 0.10 15.18 -15.86
C VAL A 212 0.57 15.35 -14.41
N MET A 213 -0.09 14.69 -13.45
CA MET A 213 0.29 14.77 -12.04
C MET A 213 1.32 13.71 -11.71
N PRO A 214 2.50 14.06 -11.16
CA PRO A 214 3.47 13.08 -10.68
C PRO A 214 2.86 12.11 -9.68
N TYR A 215 3.28 10.86 -9.78
CA TYR A 215 2.89 9.78 -8.89
C TYR A 215 4.16 9.11 -8.36
N GLU A 216 4.23 8.96 -7.04
CA GLU A 216 5.36 8.33 -6.36
C GLU A 216 5.12 6.82 -6.32
N ALA A 217 5.62 6.12 -7.34
CA ALA A 217 5.68 4.67 -7.40
C ALA A 217 7.01 4.17 -6.82
N ARG A 218 7.03 2.93 -6.29
CA ARG A 218 8.28 2.22 -5.97
C ARG A 218 8.86 1.72 -7.28
N VAL A 219 10.02 2.28 -7.69
CA VAL A 219 10.70 1.92 -8.93
C VAL A 219 12.02 1.25 -8.59
N MET A 220 12.22 0.03 -9.09
CA MET A 220 13.42 -0.77 -8.80
C MET A 220 13.85 -1.60 -10.00
N VAL A 221 15.13 -1.94 -10.06
CA VAL A 221 15.61 -2.96 -10.99
C VAL A 221 15.11 -4.33 -10.55
N ASP A 222 14.77 -5.21 -11.50
CA ASP A 222 14.34 -6.57 -11.18
C ASP A 222 15.56 -7.39 -10.72
N PRO A 223 15.59 -7.89 -9.46
CA PRO A 223 16.72 -8.66 -8.94
C PRO A 223 16.78 -10.08 -9.53
N ASN A 224 15.74 -10.52 -10.26
CA ASN A 224 15.60 -11.90 -10.69
C ASN A 224 15.95 -12.14 -12.16
N HIS A 225 16.05 -11.10 -12.98
CA HIS A 225 16.26 -11.21 -14.42
C HIS A 225 17.34 -10.26 -14.92
N GLY A 226 18.32 -10.81 -15.63
CA GLY A 226 19.45 -10.04 -16.13
C GLY A 226 20.54 -10.91 -16.72
N ASP A 227 21.79 -10.49 -16.60
CA ASP A 227 22.97 -11.33 -16.82
C ASP A 227 24.13 -10.84 -15.94
N LEU A 228 25.20 -11.61 -15.89
CA LEU A 228 26.43 -11.23 -15.22
C LEU A 228 27.37 -10.46 -16.17
N GLY A 229 28.12 -9.50 -15.65
CA GLY A 229 29.19 -8.80 -16.38
C GLY A 229 30.13 -8.05 -15.44
N ASP A 230 31.36 -7.79 -15.87
CA ASP A 230 32.31 -6.91 -15.18
C ASP A 230 32.25 -5.53 -15.85
N TRP A 231 31.56 -4.60 -15.20
CA TRP A 231 31.43 -3.22 -15.70
C TRP A 231 31.87 -2.16 -14.70
N ASP A 232 32.04 -2.50 -13.42
CA ASP A 232 32.47 -1.56 -12.39
C ASP A 232 34.00 -1.41 -12.29
N GLY A 233 34.74 -2.23 -13.05
CA GLY A 233 36.20 -2.24 -13.12
C GLY A 233 36.88 -2.89 -11.90
N LYS A 234 36.12 -3.52 -11.01
CA LYS A 234 36.65 -4.39 -9.96
C LYS A 234 36.70 -5.83 -10.47
N PRO A 235 37.67 -6.64 -10.01
CA PRO A 235 37.70 -8.05 -10.38
C PRO A 235 36.47 -8.77 -9.80
N GLY A 236 35.62 -9.27 -10.69
CA GLY A 236 34.36 -9.89 -10.30
C GLY A 236 33.48 -10.07 -11.53
N MET A 237 32.38 -10.78 -11.37
CA MET A 237 31.26 -10.66 -12.29
C MET A 237 30.13 -10.12 -11.44
N GLU A 238 29.50 -9.01 -11.82
CA GLU A 238 28.40 -8.42 -11.08
C GLU A 238 27.08 -8.69 -11.79
N PHE A 239 25.98 -8.71 -11.04
CA PHE A 239 24.65 -8.79 -11.61
C PHE A 239 24.18 -7.45 -12.16
N TYR A 240 23.67 -7.47 -13.40
CA TYR A 240 22.97 -6.34 -14.00
C TYR A 240 21.60 -6.79 -14.53
N SER A 241 20.55 -6.06 -14.14
CA SER A 241 19.18 -6.35 -14.57
C SER A 241 18.92 -5.92 -16.00
N THR A 242 18.02 -6.61 -16.69
CA THR A 242 17.44 -6.18 -17.98
C THR A 242 16.06 -5.54 -17.81
N ARG A 243 15.54 -5.46 -16.57
CA ARG A 243 14.15 -5.09 -16.31
C ARG A 243 14.04 -4.06 -15.19
N ILE A 244 13.00 -3.24 -15.31
CA ILE A 244 12.56 -2.32 -14.25
C ILE A 244 11.16 -2.72 -13.83
N LEU A 245 10.93 -2.76 -12.53
CA LEU A 245 9.63 -2.95 -11.90
C LEU A 245 9.12 -1.60 -11.39
N ILE A 246 7.90 -1.26 -11.78
CA ILE A 246 7.17 -0.07 -11.33
C ILE A 246 6.02 -0.58 -10.48
N ASP A 247 6.24 -0.59 -9.18
CA ASP A 247 5.23 -0.98 -8.22
C ASP A 247 4.38 0.20 -7.80
N MET A 248 3.08 0.05 -8.00
CA MET A 248 2.13 1.13 -7.88
C MET A 248 1.53 1.18 -6.47
N ALA A 249 1.55 0.10 -5.70
CA ALA A 249 1.21 0.12 -4.30
C ALA A 249 2.51 0.09 -3.47
N VAL A 250 2.47 0.66 -2.26
CA VAL A 250 3.58 0.59 -1.30
C VAL A 250 2.98 0.27 0.06
N SER A 251 3.30 -0.90 0.59
CA SER A 251 2.92 -1.32 1.94
C SER A 251 3.73 -0.58 3.01
N GLU A 252 3.32 -0.72 4.28
CA GLU A 252 4.07 -0.16 5.41
C GLU A 252 5.48 -0.77 5.51
N LEU A 253 5.61 -2.06 5.24
CA LEU A 253 6.88 -2.76 5.30
C LEU A 253 7.84 -2.30 4.19
N GLU A 254 7.35 -2.19 2.95
CA GLU A 254 8.16 -1.72 1.81
C GLU A 254 8.54 -0.25 1.96
N SER A 255 7.64 0.57 2.50
CA SER A 255 7.94 1.96 2.87
C SER A 255 9.13 2.05 3.82
N PHE A 256 9.22 1.13 4.77
CA PHE A 256 10.33 1.07 5.73
C PHE A 256 11.65 0.58 5.12
N GLU A 257 11.60 -0.35 4.17
CA GLU A 257 12.78 -0.92 3.50
C GLU A 257 13.37 0.01 2.42
N THR A 258 12.55 0.88 1.84
CA THR A 258 13.01 1.84 0.82
C THR A 258 13.89 2.94 1.41
N THR A 259 14.96 3.30 0.69
CA THR A 259 15.88 4.39 1.10
C THR A 259 16.02 5.42 -0.02
N PRO A 260 15.54 6.67 0.16
CA PRO A 260 14.77 7.17 1.31
C PRO A 260 13.38 6.50 1.41
N PRO A 261 12.76 6.45 2.61
CA PRO A 261 11.43 5.87 2.78
C PRO A 261 10.38 6.52 1.88
N LEU A 262 9.67 5.71 1.11
CA LEU A 262 8.52 6.15 0.31
C LEU A 262 7.28 6.31 1.20
N PRO A 263 6.33 7.20 0.89
CA PRO A 263 5.06 7.26 1.61
C PRO A 263 4.25 5.98 1.38
N VAL A 264 3.62 5.48 2.44
CA VAL A 264 2.72 4.32 2.35
C VAL A 264 1.55 4.64 1.42
N ASN A 265 1.28 3.73 0.49
CA ASN A 265 0.21 3.84 -0.48
C ASN A 265 -0.38 2.47 -0.82
N ALA A 266 -1.30 2.02 0.02
CA ALA A 266 -1.99 0.76 -0.16
C ALA A 266 -3.07 0.78 -1.27
N ILE A 267 -3.52 1.97 -1.68
CA ILE A 267 -4.62 2.13 -2.65
C ILE A 267 -4.13 1.96 -4.09
N GLY A 268 -2.84 2.20 -4.34
CA GLY A 268 -2.25 2.18 -5.66
C GLY A 268 -2.73 3.33 -6.55
N LEU A 269 -2.79 3.11 -7.86
CA LEU A 269 -3.20 4.15 -8.82
C LEU A 269 -4.59 4.72 -8.51
N PRO A 270 -4.89 5.98 -8.83
CA PRO A 270 -6.25 6.51 -8.78
C PRO A 270 -7.19 5.71 -9.70
N ALA A 271 -8.41 5.43 -9.24
CA ALA A 271 -9.40 4.69 -10.01
C ALA A 271 -9.77 5.43 -11.32
N SER A 272 -9.89 4.70 -12.42
CA SER A 272 -10.46 5.28 -13.63
C SER A 272 -11.98 5.44 -13.51
N ILE A 273 -12.50 6.54 -14.02
CA ILE A 273 -13.94 6.83 -14.12
C ILE A 273 -14.48 6.66 -15.54
N ASN A 274 -13.61 6.33 -16.51
CA ASN A 274 -13.97 6.24 -17.92
C ASN A 274 -13.14 5.17 -18.63
N THR A 275 -13.81 4.22 -19.29
CA THR A 275 -13.18 3.10 -19.99
C THR A 275 -12.41 3.52 -21.25
N ALA A 276 -12.67 4.71 -21.79
CA ALA A 276 -12.08 5.19 -23.03
C ALA A 276 -10.93 6.19 -22.85
N LEU A 277 -10.56 6.54 -21.61
CA LEU A 277 -9.51 7.52 -21.32
C LEU A 277 -8.38 6.88 -20.51
N SER A 278 -7.15 7.26 -20.85
CA SER A 278 -6.00 7.01 -19.98
C SER A 278 -6.04 7.95 -18.77
N ASN A 279 -5.72 7.42 -17.61
CA ASN A 279 -5.55 8.18 -16.37
C ASN A 279 -4.20 7.94 -15.69
N ALA A 280 -3.32 7.16 -16.34
CA ALA A 280 -2.00 6.79 -15.85
C ALA A 280 -1.03 6.60 -17.03
N GLN A 281 0.22 7.01 -16.89
CA GLN A 281 1.26 6.76 -17.89
C GLN A 281 2.64 6.77 -17.25
N PHE A 282 3.56 5.96 -17.74
CA PHE A 282 4.97 6.10 -17.41
C PHE A 282 5.74 6.79 -18.54
N ARG A 283 6.78 7.53 -18.16
CA ARG A 283 7.63 8.30 -19.06
C ARG A 283 9.10 8.04 -18.79
N ILE A 284 9.89 7.85 -19.85
CA ILE A 284 11.35 7.72 -19.77
C ILE A 284 11.98 8.80 -20.67
N PRO A 285 12.65 9.80 -20.09
CA PRO A 285 13.42 10.80 -20.85
C PRO A 285 14.46 10.17 -21.77
N THR A 286 14.62 10.72 -22.98
CA THR A 286 15.65 10.27 -23.95
C THR A 286 16.75 11.31 -24.19
N ARG A 287 16.59 12.52 -23.63
CA ARG A 287 17.61 13.58 -23.64
C ARG A 287 17.56 14.40 -22.36
N THR A 288 18.71 14.89 -21.92
CA THR A 288 18.83 15.74 -20.73
C THR A 288 18.24 17.12 -20.97
N ASP A 289 17.65 17.71 -19.93
CA ASP A 289 17.21 19.10 -19.88
C ASP A 289 17.46 19.67 -18.47
N ALA A 290 18.57 20.38 -18.31
CA ALA A 290 18.99 20.96 -17.04
C ALA A 290 17.98 21.99 -16.49
N VAL A 291 17.13 22.59 -17.33
CA VAL A 291 16.12 23.57 -16.87
C VAL A 291 15.00 22.87 -16.11
N LEU A 292 14.71 21.61 -16.44
CA LEU A 292 13.71 20.78 -15.76
C LEU A 292 14.31 19.84 -14.71
N GLY A 293 15.60 19.99 -14.39
CA GLY A 293 16.30 19.10 -13.47
C GLY A 293 16.54 17.69 -14.01
N GLN A 294 16.47 17.48 -15.33
CA GLN A 294 16.87 16.21 -15.96
C GLN A 294 18.35 16.31 -16.36
N ASP A 295 19.25 15.95 -15.45
CA ASP A 295 20.71 16.07 -15.64
C ASP A 295 21.38 14.77 -16.10
N HIS A 296 20.75 13.61 -15.91
CA HIS A 296 21.20 12.31 -16.40
C HIS A 296 20.07 11.54 -17.09
N LEU A 297 20.32 10.34 -17.60
CA LEU A 297 19.35 9.49 -18.31
C LEU A 297 19.51 8.04 -17.86
N LEU A 298 18.47 7.24 -18.03
CA LEU A 298 18.59 5.79 -17.89
C LEU A 298 19.53 5.25 -18.98
N THR A 299 20.61 4.57 -18.58
CA THR A 299 21.61 4.01 -19.48
C THR A 299 21.90 2.54 -19.21
N ASN A 300 22.56 1.89 -20.17
CA ASN A 300 23.27 0.63 -19.92
C ASN A 300 24.64 0.90 -19.25
N PRO A 301 25.35 -0.14 -18.79
CA PRO A 301 26.68 0.02 -18.20
C PRO A 301 27.75 0.64 -19.14
N SER A 302 27.49 0.69 -20.45
CA SER A 302 28.34 1.36 -21.43
C SER A 302 27.91 2.80 -21.77
N GLU A 303 27.08 3.41 -20.91
CA GLU A 303 26.62 4.82 -20.98
C GLU A 303 25.73 5.17 -22.18
N HIS A 304 25.06 4.19 -22.80
CA HIS A 304 24.12 4.43 -23.89
C HIS A 304 22.67 4.50 -23.36
N SER A 305 21.97 5.57 -23.72
CA SER A 305 20.62 5.86 -23.22
C SER A 305 19.49 5.23 -24.05
N VAL A 306 18.28 5.37 -23.53
CA VAL A 306 17.04 4.97 -24.23
C VAL A 306 16.90 5.67 -25.58
N ALA A 307 16.73 4.87 -26.63
CA ALA A 307 16.62 5.34 -28.01
C ALA A 307 15.21 5.85 -28.35
N THR A 308 15.12 6.80 -29.30
CA THR A 308 13.84 7.28 -29.86
C THR A 308 13.35 6.47 -31.06
N ASN A 309 14.22 5.64 -31.65
CA ASN A 309 13.96 4.79 -32.80
C ASN A 309 13.62 3.37 -32.37
N SER A 310 12.59 2.78 -33.00
CA SER A 310 12.16 1.40 -32.74
C SER A 310 11.80 1.12 -31.28
N ASN A 311 11.31 2.14 -30.56
CA ASN A 311 11.04 2.08 -29.12
C ASN A 311 9.59 2.48 -28.77
N GLY A 312 8.68 2.35 -29.73
CA GLY A 312 7.28 2.72 -29.60
C GLY A 312 7.03 4.24 -29.62
N THR A 313 6.00 4.68 -28.90
CA THR A 313 5.55 6.07 -28.85
C THR A 313 6.53 7.00 -28.13
N ILE A 314 6.89 8.11 -28.80
CA ILE A 314 7.72 9.21 -28.27
C ILE A 314 6.92 10.52 -28.29
N ASP A 315 6.97 11.25 -27.18
CA ASP A 315 6.43 12.61 -27.04
C ASP A 315 7.47 13.66 -27.43
N TYR A 316 7.51 14.01 -28.73
CA TYR A 316 8.38 15.07 -29.24
C TYR A 316 7.98 16.49 -28.79
N THR A 317 6.85 16.64 -28.10
CA THR A 317 6.41 17.93 -27.55
C THR A 317 7.00 18.20 -26.18
N SER A 318 7.47 17.16 -25.46
CA SER A 318 8.21 17.35 -24.22
C SER A 318 9.64 17.79 -24.50
N SER A 319 10.24 18.55 -23.58
CA SER A 319 11.61 19.04 -23.76
C SER A 319 12.67 17.95 -23.54
N THR A 320 12.28 16.75 -23.12
CA THR A 320 13.13 15.57 -22.89
C THR A 320 12.85 14.42 -23.87
N TRP A 321 11.92 14.63 -24.82
CA TRP A 321 11.50 13.64 -25.83
C TRP A 321 11.17 12.29 -25.19
N ASP A 322 10.18 12.31 -24.30
CA ASP A 322 9.90 11.16 -23.46
C ASP A 322 9.38 10.00 -24.28
N LEU A 323 9.91 8.81 -24.03
CA LEU A 323 9.19 7.59 -24.34
C LEU A 323 7.97 7.52 -23.42
N VAL A 324 6.78 7.30 -23.99
CA VAL A 324 5.52 7.29 -23.24
C VAL A 324 4.81 5.96 -23.41
N ARG A 325 4.26 5.44 -22.32
CA ARG A 325 3.24 4.38 -22.34
C ARG A 325 2.05 4.79 -21.49
N SER A 326 0.92 4.97 -22.15
CA SER A 326 -0.35 5.31 -21.50
C SER A 326 -1.14 4.04 -21.19
N VAL A 327 -1.67 3.97 -19.97
CA VAL A 327 -2.55 2.89 -19.50
C VAL A 327 -3.81 3.46 -18.89
N ARG A 328 -4.80 2.60 -18.68
CA ARG A 328 -5.97 2.91 -17.87
C ARG A 328 -5.87 2.13 -16.58
N ALA A 329 -5.81 2.82 -15.45
CA ALA A 329 -5.95 2.16 -14.16
C ALA A 329 -7.33 1.51 -14.06
N GLY A 330 -7.42 0.39 -13.35
CA GLY A 330 -8.71 -0.21 -13.03
C GLY A 330 -9.66 0.80 -12.35
N GLY A 331 -10.95 0.70 -12.66
CA GLY A 331 -11.99 1.55 -12.12
C GLY A 331 -13.01 0.78 -11.29
N ARG A 332 -13.86 1.52 -10.56
CA ARG A 332 -14.99 0.91 -9.84
C ARG A 332 -15.92 0.18 -10.81
N TYR A 333 -16.49 -0.94 -10.37
CA TYR A 333 -17.40 -1.73 -11.22
C TYR A 333 -18.62 -0.93 -11.72
N VAL A 334 -19.12 0.00 -10.90
CA VAL A 334 -20.25 0.87 -11.27
C VAL A 334 -19.93 1.79 -12.45
N ASP A 335 -18.69 2.30 -12.53
CA ASP A 335 -18.26 3.29 -13.52
C ASP A 335 -17.69 2.64 -14.78
N THR A 336 -16.91 1.57 -14.63
CA THR A 336 -16.09 0.99 -15.71
C THR A 336 -16.38 -0.48 -16.02
N LYS A 337 -17.14 -1.16 -15.15
CA LYS A 337 -17.39 -2.62 -15.23
C LYS A 337 -16.13 -3.48 -15.10
N ASP A 338 -15.03 -2.92 -14.61
CA ASP A 338 -13.83 -3.70 -14.32
C ASP A 338 -14.09 -4.67 -13.16
N PRO A 339 -13.57 -5.91 -13.23
CA PRO A 339 -13.67 -6.86 -12.13
C PRO A 339 -12.91 -6.35 -10.90
N TYR A 340 -13.30 -6.83 -9.72
CA TYR A 340 -12.63 -6.54 -8.44
C TYR A 340 -12.43 -5.03 -8.18
N ASN A 341 -13.38 -4.19 -8.62
CA ASN A 341 -13.27 -2.73 -8.55
C ASN A 341 -11.97 -2.13 -9.12
N GLY A 342 -11.36 -2.83 -10.07
CA GLY A 342 -10.12 -2.41 -10.72
C GLY A 342 -8.84 -2.78 -9.96
N PHE A 343 -8.92 -3.67 -8.98
CA PHE A 343 -7.77 -4.24 -8.28
C PHE A 343 -7.39 -5.63 -8.81
N LEU A 344 -6.22 -6.12 -8.42
CA LEU A 344 -5.85 -7.51 -8.65
C LEU A 344 -6.90 -8.43 -8.01
N ALA A 345 -7.10 -9.61 -8.61
CA ALA A 345 -8.04 -10.59 -8.07
C ALA A 345 -7.64 -10.94 -6.64
N ASP A 346 -8.55 -10.77 -5.70
CA ASP A 346 -8.37 -11.15 -4.32
C ASP A 346 -9.47 -12.12 -3.91
N SER A 347 -9.05 -13.26 -3.36
CA SER A 347 -9.94 -14.31 -2.86
C SER A 347 -9.87 -14.47 -1.35
N VAL A 348 -8.97 -13.74 -0.69
CA VAL A 348 -8.89 -13.68 0.77
C VAL A 348 -9.88 -12.61 1.20
N SER A 349 -10.71 -12.95 2.19
CA SER A 349 -11.64 -11.99 2.77
C SER A 349 -10.96 -11.29 3.95
N PRO A 350 -11.24 -9.99 4.17
CA PRO A 350 -10.62 -9.25 5.26
C PRO A 350 -11.03 -9.81 6.61
N VAL A 351 -10.12 -9.75 7.58
CA VAL A 351 -10.34 -10.06 9.00
C VAL A 351 -9.95 -8.87 9.86
N VAL A 352 -10.51 -8.80 11.07
CA VAL A 352 -10.07 -7.83 12.08
C VAL A 352 -8.76 -8.32 12.70
N VAL A 353 -7.80 -7.42 12.90
CA VAL A 353 -6.51 -7.70 13.54
C VAL A 353 -6.47 -7.00 14.89
N GLY A 354 -6.14 -7.74 15.94
CA GLY A 354 -5.96 -7.21 17.29
C GLY A 354 -4.50 -6.88 17.54
N GLU A 355 -4.24 -5.80 18.29
CA GLU A 355 -2.89 -5.43 18.73
C GLU A 355 -2.84 -5.49 20.26
N GLN A 356 -1.85 -6.21 20.78
CA GLN A 356 -1.65 -6.36 22.22
C GLN A 356 -0.25 -5.95 22.63
N SER A 357 -0.16 -5.10 23.65
CA SER A 357 1.15 -4.78 24.24
C SER A 357 1.73 -5.99 24.98
N CYS A 358 2.97 -6.33 24.66
CA CYS A 358 3.72 -7.41 25.28
C CYS A 358 5.17 -6.99 25.54
N ASN A 359 5.97 -7.89 26.12
CA ASN A 359 7.41 -7.73 26.29
C ASN A 359 8.13 -9.01 25.87
N ILE A 360 9.25 -8.87 25.18
CA ILE A 360 10.18 -9.99 24.95
C ILE A 360 11.05 -10.13 26.19
N ALA A 361 10.86 -11.24 26.92
CA ALA A 361 11.48 -11.52 28.21
C ALA A 361 12.59 -12.57 28.07
N GLY A 362 13.63 -12.25 27.30
CA GLY A 362 14.80 -13.10 27.10
C GLY A 362 15.53 -12.75 25.82
N LEU A 363 16.84 -13.02 25.76
CA LEU A 363 17.60 -12.82 24.53
C LEU A 363 17.14 -13.85 23.47
N PRO A 364 16.82 -13.42 22.25
CA PRO A 364 16.54 -14.33 21.14
C PRO A 364 17.72 -15.28 20.90
N ILE A 365 17.40 -16.50 20.46
CA ILE A 365 18.40 -17.50 20.05
C ILE A 365 18.28 -17.67 18.53
N SER A 366 19.33 -17.33 17.76
CA SER A 366 19.32 -17.59 16.32
C SER A 366 19.29 -19.09 16.03
N LEU A 367 18.41 -19.48 15.11
CA LEU A 367 18.24 -20.85 14.64
C LEU A 367 18.95 -21.13 13.31
N ASN A 368 19.36 -20.09 12.59
CA ASN A 368 20.04 -20.19 11.30
C ASN A 368 21.18 -19.16 11.12
N PRO A 369 22.18 -19.14 12.02
CA PRO A 369 23.24 -18.14 11.97
C PRO A 369 24.16 -18.29 10.74
N PRO A 370 24.71 -17.18 10.21
CA PRO A 370 25.80 -17.24 9.23
C PRO A 370 27.07 -17.88 9.80
N PRO A 371 27.91 -18.58 9.00
CA PRO A 371 27.72 -18.93 7.59
C PRO A 371 26.89 -20.21 7.44
N GLY A 372 25.81 -20.17 6.66
CA GLY A 372 24.95 -21.34 6.40
C GLY A 372 23.45 -21.11 6.58
N GLY A 373 23.05 -19.95 7.12
CA GLY A 373 21.68 -19.44 7.08
C GLY A 373 21.68 -17.92 6.87
N ASP A 374 20.49 -17.36 6.65
CA ASP A 374 20.30 -15.91 6.43
C ASP A 374 20.29 -15.09 7.73
N GLY A 375 20.39 -15.74 8.90
CA GLY A 375 20.40 -15.06 10.20
C GLY A 375 19.06 -14.42 10.61
N THR A 376 17.95 -14.73 9.93
CA THR A 376 16.64 -14.12 10.19
C THR A 376 15.73 -14.94 11.11
N LEU A 377 16.05 -16.21 11.39
CA LEU A 377 15.21 -17.11 12.19
C LEU A 377 15.66 -17.15 13.65
N PHE A 378 14.74 -16.90 14.57
CA PHE A 378 15.00 -16.80 16.00
C PHE A 378 14.00 -17.59 16.85
N LEU A 379 14.46 -18.05 18.00
CA LEU A 379 13.62 -18.54 19.08
C LEU A 379 13.57 -17.49 20.19
N LEU A 380 12.38 -16.97 20.46
CA LEU A 380 12.10 -16.08 21.59
C LEU A 380 11.82 -16.94 22.84
N PRO A 381 12.64 -16.85 23.91
CA PRO A 381 12.45 -17.68 25.08
C PRO A 381 11.11 -17.45 25.78
N ALA A 382 10.69 -16.18 25.89
CA ALA A 382 9.42 -15.81 26.48
C ALA A 382 8.88 -14.49 25.90
N VAL A 383 7.60 -14.48 25.58
CA VAL A 383 6.80 -13.30 25.23
C VAL A 383 5.73 -13.14 26.31
N VAL A 384 5.76 -12.01 27.03
CA VAL A 384 4.92 -11.74 28.19
C VAL A 384 3.91 -10.65 27.85
N PHE A 385 2.65 -11.02 27.73
CA PHE A 385 1.54 -10.10 27.49
C PHE A 385 1.28 -9.24 28.72
N GLN A 386 1.00 -7.95 28.51
CA GLN A 386 0.65 -7.06 29.62
C GLN A 386 -0.78 -7.33 30.12
N SER A 387 -1.69 -7.73 29.23
CA SER A 387 -3.03 -8.19 29.55
C SER A 387 -3.08 -9.71 29.57
N THR A 388 -3.35 -10.30 30.72
CA THR A 388 -3.55 -11.75 30.83
C THR A 388 -4.89 -12.20 30.23
N PHE A 389 -5.87 -11.29 30.17
CA PHE A 389 -7.17 -11.53 29.55
C PHE A 389 -7.07 -11.58 28.02
N CYS A 390 -6.32 -10.64 27.43
CA CYS A 390 -6.15 -10.61 25.98
C CYS A 390 -5.10 -11.61 25.48
N ALA A 391 -4.19 -12.09 26.34
CA ALA A 391 -3.08 -12.95 25.94
C ALA A 391 -3.50 -14.15 25.07
N GLN A 392 -2.94 -14.22 23.86
CA GLN A 392 -3.17 -15.29 22.91
C GLN A 392 -1.98 -16.25 22.82
N THR A 393 -2.23 -17.44 22.28
CA THR A 393 -1.16 -18.39 21.95
C THR A 393 -0.66 -18.06 20.54
N PRO A 394 0.62 -17.68 20.36
CA PRO A 394 1.14 -17.39 19.02
C PRO A 394 1.00 -18.55 18.05
N VAL A 395 0.48 -18.28 16.87
CA VAL A 395 0.33 -19.22 15.76
C VAL A 395 1.05 -18.70 14.51
N PRO A 396 1.36 -19.56 13.52
CA PRO A 396 2.03 -19.12 12.32
C PRO A 396 1.28 -17.99 11.61
N GLY A 397 2.01 -16.94 11.21
CA GLY A 397 1.45 -15.75 10.56
C GLY A 397 1.19 -14.56 11.50
N ASP A 398 1.12 -14.79 12.82
CA ASP A 398 1.08 -13.70 13.80
C ASP A 398 2.38 -12.89 13.77
N ILE A 399 2.30 -11.60 14.11
CA ILE A 399 3.46 -10.70 14.06
C ILE A 399 3.80 -10.19 15.45
N ILE A 400 5.09 -10.18 15.77
CA ILE A 400 5.67 -9.45 16.89
C ILE A 400 6.42 -8.24 16.32
N THR A 401 6.01 -7.04 16.72
CA THR A 401 6.65 -5.81 16.29
C THR A 401 7.39 -5.12 17.43
N GLN A 402 8.53 -4.53 17.10
CA GLN A 402 9.24 -3.56 17.91
C GLN A 402 9.55 -2.34 17.04
N THR A 403 10.13 -1.29 17.61
CA THR A 403 10.48 -0.10 16.83
C THR A 403 11.44 -0.45 15.67
N GLY A 404 10.90 -0.44 14.45
CA GLY A 404 11.64 -0.76 13.22
C GLY A 404 11.94 -2.25 13.01
N VAL A 405 11.28 -3.16 13.74
CA VAL A 405 11.47 -4.61 13.60
C VAL A 405 10.12 -5.29 13.46
N PHE A 406 9.98 -6.13 12.45
CA PHE A 406 8.79 -6.97 12.22
C PHE A 406 9.22 -8.43 12.22
N ALA A 407 8.63 -9.25 13.10
CA ALA A 407 8.94 -10.67 13.23
C ALA A 407 7.67 -11.52 13.08
N GLU A 408 7.64 -12.40 12.08
CA GLU A 408 6.53 -13.33 11.86
C GLU A 408 6.74 -14.63 12.63
N VAL A 409 5.70 -15.11 13.32
CA VAL A 409 5.70 -16.42 13.97
C VAL A 409 5.68 -17.50 12.88
N THR A 410 6.64 -18.43 12.93
CA THR A 410 6.80 -19.47 11.89
C THR A 410 6.27 -20.83 12.30
N LYS A 411 6.09 -21.06 13.61
CA LYS A 411 5.58 -22.33 14.17
C LYS A 411 4.57 -22.07 15.29
N PRO A 412 3.57 -22.96 15.46
CA PRO A 412 2.66 -22.87 16.59
C PRO A 412 3.42 -22.96 17.91
N ALA A 413 3.22 -21.98 18.79
CA ALA A 413 3.78 -22.00 20.13
C ALA A 413 2.98 -22.95 21.05
N ALA A 414 3.59 -23.33 22.18
CA ALA A 414 2.84 -23.99 23.24
C ALA A 414 1.77 -23.03 23.82
N PRO A 415 0.60 -23.53 24.27
CA PRO A 415 -0.43 -22.69 24.85
C PRO A 415 0.12 -21.74 25.91
N GLN A 416 -0.24 -20.45 25.80
CA GLN A 416 0.19 -19.47 26.79
C GLN A 416 -0.30 -19.85 28.19
N SER A 417 0.50 -19.55 29.21
CA SER A 417 0.12 -19.77 30.61
C SER A 417 0.32 -18.49 31.40
N GLY A 418 -0.75 -17.98 32.01
CA GLY A 418 -0.72 -16.76 32.82
C GLY A 418 -0.27 -15.53 32.04
N GLY A 419 -0.56 -15.46 30.73
CA GLY A 419 -0.13 -14.37 29.87
C GLY A 419 1.30 -14.47 29.37
N THR A 420 1.95 -15.63 29.47
CA THR A 420 3.29 -15.86 28.92
C THR A 420 3.27 -16.96 27.87
N ALA A 421 3.73 -16.66 26.66
CA ALA A 421 4.05 -17.64 25.62
C ALA A 421 5.56 -17.93 25.66
N SER A 422 5.95 -19.21 25.63
CA SER A 422 7.35 -19.62 25.72
C SER A 422 7.82 -20.29 24.43
N ASN A 423 9.10 -20.16 24.10
CA ASN A 423 9.72 -20.77 22.93
C ASN A 423 8.99 -20.43 21.62
N VAL A 424 8.74 -19.14 21.38
CA VAL A 424 8.07 -18.67 20.16
C VAL A 424 9.10 -18.59 19.04
N GLU A 425 8.94 -19.38 17.98
CA GLU A 425 9.81 -19.33 16.82
C GLU A 425 9.33 -18.27 15.83
N VAL A 426 10.22 -17.37 15.45
CA VAL A 426 9.91 -16.22 14.60
C VAL A 426 10.96 -16.02 13.51
N ARG A 427 10.56 -15.41 12.40
CA ARG A 427 11.43 -14.94 11.32
C ARG A 427 11.33 -13.43 11.24
N LEU A 428 12.47 -12.75 11.19
CA LEU A 428 12.51 -11.32 10.89
C LEU A 428 12.09 -11.09 9.43
N LEU A 429 11.07 -10.26 9.24
CA LEU A 429 10.59 -9.79 7.95
C LEU A 429 11.28 -8.47 7.56
N ALA A 430 11.41 -7.55 8.52
CA ALA A 430 12.14 -6.31 8.34
C ALA A 430 12.86 -5.88 9.61
N TRP A 431 13.95 -5.13 9.43
CA TRP A 431 14.80 -4.62 10.49
C TRP A 431 15.41 -3.26 10.09
N PRO A 432 15.93 -2.47 11.06
CA PRO A 432 16.49 -1.17 10.75
C PRO A 432 17.68 -1.30 9.79
N SER A 433 17.66 -0.56 8.67
CA SER A 433 18.73 -0.59 7.65
C SER A 433 20.12 -0.22 8.18
N VAL A 434 20.19 0.45 9.34
CA VAL A 434 21.46 0.68 10.03
C VAL A 434 22.14 -0.63 10.42
N TRP A 435 21.42 -1.72 10.67
CA TRP A 435 22.00 -3.02 11.00
C TRP A 435 22.79 -3.63 9.84
N ASP A 436 22.47 -3.26 8.60
CA ASP A 436 23.22 -3.69 7.41
C ASP A 436 24.47 -2.82 7.14
N SER A 437 24.74 -1.85 8.01
CA SER A 437 25.92 -0.98 7.87
C SER A 437 27.22 -1.77 8.13
N PRO A 438 28.33 -1.40 7.44
CA PRO A 438 29.61 -2.07 7.63
C PRO A 438 30.04 -2.12 9.12
N GLY A 439 30.28 -3.33 9.62
CA GLY A 439 30.73 -3.57 11.01
C GLY A 439 29.61 -3.98 11.98
N LEU A 440 28.38 -4.14 11.50
CA LEU A 440 27.26 -4.75 12.22
C LEU A 440 26.90 -6.10 11.58
N ASP A 441 26.19 -6.93 12.33
CA ASP A 441 25.87 -8.31 11.93
C ASP A 441 24.46 -8.44 11.28
N GLY A 442 23.94 -7.36 10.69
CA GLY A 442 22.63 -7.36 10.01
C GLY A 442 21.49 -7.80 10.94
N PRO A 443 20.60 -8.71 10.53
CA PRO A 443 19.49 -9.17 11.38
C PRO A 443 19.94 -9.79 12.71
N MET A 444 21.19 -10.26 12.83
CA MET A 444 21.73 -10.84 14.07
C MET A 444 21.90 -9.80 15.18
N GLU A 445 21.92 -8.50 14.87
CA GLU A 445 21.91 -7.42 15.86
C GLU A 445 20.70 -7.50 16.82
N TRP A 446 19.61 -8.14 16.37
CA TRP A 446 18.40 -8.29 17.18
C TRP A 446 18.62 -9.10 18.46
N ILE A 447 19.55 -10.06 18.46
CA ILE A 447 19.87 -10.88 19.65
C ILE A 447 20.22 -10.00 20.84
N SER A 448 20.90 -8.88 20.59
CA SER A 448 21.37 -7.96 21.63
C SER A 448 20.35 -6.88 22.03
N SER A 449 19.35 -6.63 21.18
CA SER A 449 18.43 -5.48 21.30
C SER A 449 16.96 -5.84 21.53
N ALA A 450 16.58 -7.10 21.33
CA ALA A 450 15.16 -7.52 21.36
C ALA A 450 14.48 -7.43 22.74
N ILE A 451 15.23 -7.47 23.85
CA ILE A 451 14.60 -7.43 25.18
C ILE A 451 13.93 -6.07 25.39
N GLY A 452 12.62 -6.08 25.59
CA GLY A 452 11.87 -4.87 25.88
C GLY A 452 10.42 -4.91 25.43
N PRO A 453 9.77 -3.74 25.38
CA PRO A 453 8.42 -3.60 24.87
C PRO A 453 8.31 -4.08 23.42
N ALA A 454 7.19 -4.73 23.14
CA ALA A 454 6.80 -5.16 21.82
C ALA A 454 5.27 -5.07 21.70
N ALA A 455 4.76 -5.14 20.48
CA ALA A 455 3.35 -5.39 20.23
C ALA A 455 3.19 -6.74 19.55
N PHE A 456 2.13 -7.46 19.89
CA PHE A 456 1.74 -8.72 19.27
C PHE A 456 0.46 -8.47 18.48
N MET A 457 0.48 -8.83 17.21
CA MET A 457 -0.62 -8.65 16.27
C MET A 457 -1.10 -10.01 15.77
N SER A 458 -2.41 -10.23 15.81
CA SER A 458 -3.04 -11.49 15.43
C SER A 458 -4.41 -11.25 14.79
N PRO A 459 -4.80 -12.08 13.81
CA PRO A 459 -6.14 -12.03 13.24
C PRO A 459 -7.19 -12.57 14.24
N PHE A 460 -8.38 -11.99 14.21
CA PHE A 460 -9.53 -12.44 14.99
C PHE A 460 -10.01 -13.81 14.48
N ASP A 461 -10.06 -14.80 15.37
CA ASP A 461 -10.68 -16.09 15.10
C ASP A 461 -11.89 -16.31 16.03
N PRO A 462 -13.14 -16.31 15.52
CA PRO A 462 -14.35 -16.45 16.34
C PRO A 462 -14.41 -17.79 17.07
N SER A 463 -13.68 -18.82 16.62
CA SER A 463 -13.66 -20.13 17.27
C SER A 463 -12.88 -20.12 18.59
N THR A 464 -11.90 -19.23 18.71
CA THR A 464 -11.00 -19.13 19.86
C THR A 464 -11.16 -17.81 20.63
N ASP A 465 -11.54 -16.73 19.94
CA ASP A 465 -11.52 -15.35 20.45
C ASP A 465 -12.89 -14.71 20.69
N SER A 466 -14.00 -15.46 20.52
CA SER A 466 -15.35 -14.89 20.69
C SER A 466 -15.59 -14.23 22.05
N LEU A 467 -14.90 -14.66 23.11
CA LEU A 467 -14.98 -14.09 24.45
C LEU A 467 -13.97 -12.95 24.69
N THR A 468 -13.00 -12.78 23.80
CA THR A 468 -11.92 -11.76 23.86
C THR A 468 -12.07 -10.72 22.76
N ALA A 469 -13.22 -10.63 22.08
CA ALA A 469 -13.52 -9.59 21.08
C ALA A 469 -13.16 -8.15 21.50
N PRO A 470 -13.32 -7.72 22.77
CA PRO A 470 -12.85 -6.41 23.23
C PRO A 470 -11.34 -6.15 23.04
N CYS A 471 -10.51 -7.19 22.93
CA CYS A 471 -9.07 -7.10 22.72
C CYS A 471 -8.67 -6.78 21.27
N PHE A 472 -9.64 -6.79 20.35
CA PHE A 472 -9.46 -6.50 18.93
C PHE A 472 -9.88 -5.07 18.56
N ILE A 473 -10.20 -4.26 19.58
CA ILE A 473 -10.47 -2.84 19.41
C ILE A 473 -9.51 -2.04 20.29
N THR A 474 -9.04 -0.93 19.75
CA THR A 474 -8.18 0.00 20.48
C THR A 474 -9.02 1.18 20.94
N VAL A 475 -8.98 1.47 22.24
CA VAL A 475 -9.71 2.60 22.84
C VAL A 475 -8.71 3.69 23.21
N PHE A 476 -8.95 4.93 22.78
CA PHE A 476 -8.10 6.08 23.14
C PHE A 476 -8.93 7.22 23.74
N PRO A 477 -8.58 7.76 24.93
CA PRO A 477 -7.54 7.29 25.84
C PRO A 477 -7.80 5.86 26.32
N ALA A 478 -6.71 5.13 26.59
CA ALA A 478 -6.78 3.74 27.04
C ALA A 478 -7.56 3.61 28.34
N ALA A 479 -8.34 2.53 28.46
CA ALA A 479 -9.01 2.17 29.69
C ALA A 479 -8.00 1.97 30.85
N PRO A 480 -8.36 2.32 32.10
CA PRO A 480 -7.47 2.14 33.25
C PRO A 480 -7.10 0.67 33.55
N ASP A 481 -7.98 -0.27 33.24
CA ASP A 481 -7.75 -1.71 33.44
C ASP A 481 -7.32 -2.38 32.12
N ILE A 482 -6.05 -2.76 32.05
CA ILE A 482 -5.47 -3.43 30.88
C ILE A 482 -6.07 -4.81 30.61
N ASN A 483 -6.69 -5.46 31.60
CA ASN A 483 -7.39 -6.74 31.41
C ASN A 483 -8.84 -6.56 30.98
N ASN A 484 -9.33 -5.32 30.88
CA ASN A 484 -10.66 -5.02 30.39
C ASN A 484 -10.65 -3.71 29.59
N PRO A 485 -10.19 -3.76 28.31
CA PRO A 485 -9.92 -2.58 27.50
C PRO A 485 -11.16 -1.72 27.20
N THR A 486 -12.36 -2.24 27.48
CA THR A 486 -13.64 -1.57 27.24
C THR A 486 -14.39 -1.19 28.51
N ALA A 487 -13.76 -1.33 29.69
CA ALA A 487 -14.35 -0.90 30.95
C ALA A 487 -13.76 0.40 31.50
N SER A 488 -14.60 1.20 32.16
CA SER A 488 -14.24 2.52 32.68
C SER A 488 -13.67 3.43 31.59
N VAL A 489 -14.29 3.40 30.41
CA VAL A 489 -13.88 4.19 29.25
C VAL A 489 -14.30 5.65 29.46
N ALA A 490 -13.41 6.57 29.10
CA ALA A 490 -13.70 7.99 29.22
C ALA A 490 -14.79 8.41 28.21
N PRO A 491 -15.71 9.32 28.57
CA PRO A 491 -16.72 9.80 27.62
C PRO A 491 -16.14 10.46 26.36
N SER A 492 -14.89 10.93 26.39
CA SER A 492 -14.21 11.52 25.24
C SER A 492 -13.42 10.52 24.39
N SER A 493 -13.60 9.21 24.60
CA SER A 493 -12.81 8.19 23.92
C SER A 493 -13.22 7.97 22.46
N TYR A 494 -12.25 7.54 21.67
CA TYR A 494 -12.37 7.09 20.28
C TYR A 494 -12.09 5.59 20.21
N PHE A 495 -12.61 4.94 19.18
CA PHE A 495 -12.54 3.49 19.02
C PHE A 495 -11.93 3.18 17.66
N THR A 496 -10.88 2.36 17.64
CA THR A 496 -10.14 2.01 16.43
C THR A 496 -10.23 0.50 16.20
N VAL A 497 -10.45 0.11 14.95
CA VAL A 497 -10.35 -1.27 14.46
C VAL A 497 -9.30 -1.32 13.37
N ARG A 498 -8.44 -2.34 13.40
CA ARG A 498 -7.48 -2.66 12.34
C ARG A 498 -7.97 -3.87 11.54
N PHE A 499 -7.73 -3.83 10.23
CA PHE A 499 -8.04 -4.92 9.29
C PHE A 499 -6.75 -5.55 8.76
N SER A 500 -6.87 -6.78 8.27
CA SER A 500 -5.77 -7.56 7.67
C SER A 500 -5.26 -7.02 6.34
N GLU A 501 -6.05 -6.13 5.73
CA GLU A 501 -5.79 -5.57 4.42
C GLU A 501 -6.49 -4.21 4.27
N PRO A 502 -6.13 -3.43 3.24
CA PRO A 502 -6.73 -2.13 2.99
C PRO A 502 -8.22 -2.23 2.65
N MET A 503 -9.07 -1.50 3.39
CA MET A 503 -10.52 -1.49 3.16
C MET A 503 -10.95 -0.41 2.16
N ASP A 504 -12.11 -0.53 1.49
CA ASP A 504 -12.68 0.60 0.75
C ASP A 504 -13.18 1.66 1.75
N PRO A 505 -12.59 2.88 1.78
CA PRO A 505 -13.04 3.94 2.67
C PRO A 505 -14.51 4.33 2.51
N VAL A 506 -15.11 4.05 1.35
CA VAL A 506 -16.50 4.36 1.07
C VAL A 506 -17.44 3.28 1.63
N SER A 507 -16.92 2.10 1.95
CA SER A 507 -17.68 1.02 2.59
C SER A 507 -17.70 1.13 4.12
N VAL A 508 -16.60 1.58 4.74
CA VAL A 508 -16.46 1.67 6.20
C VAL A 508 -16.92 3.05 6.70
N THR A 509 -18.24 3.24 6.83
CA THR A 509 -18.85 4.50 7.26
C THR A 509 -19.45 4.42 8.67
N ALA A 510 -19.55 5.57 9.35
CA ALA A 510 -19.97 5.72 10.75
C ALA A 510 -21.40 5.22 11.06
N PHE A 511 -22.26 5.09 10.04
CA PHE A 511 -23.69 4.80 10.22
C PHE A 511 -24.15 3.57 9.45
N ASP A 512 -23.35 3.06 8.51
CA ASP A 512 -23.72 1.89 7.70
C ASP A 512 -22.91 0.64 8.04
N ALA A 513 -21.62 0.79 8.35
CA ALA A 513 -20.73 -0.35 8.50
C ALA A 513 -19.99 -0.38 9.84
N TYR A 514 -19.64 0.78 10.40
CA TYR A 514 -18.92 0.88 11.66
C TYR A 514 -19.64 1.85 12.59
N THR A 515 -20.53 1.32 13.43
CA THR A 515 -21.49 2.12 14.20
C THR A 515 -21.25 2.01 15.70
N LEU A 516 -21.53 3.11 16.41
CA LEU A 516 -21.57 3.14 17.87
C LEU A 516 -22.98 3.54 18.33
N THR A 517 -23.60 2.71 19.16
CA THR A 517 -24.99 2.88 19.57
C THR A 517 -25.15 2.80 21.10
N ARG A 518 -26.27 3.31 21.61
CA ARG A 518 -26.68 3.26 23.02
C ARG A 518 -27.47 2.01 23.36
N GLU A 519 -28.01 1.36 22.34
CA GLU A 519 -28.78 0.13 22.43
C GLU A 519 -28.17 -0.91 21.49
N PRO A 520 -28.21 -2.22 21.83
CA PRO A 520 -27.57 -3.27 21.04
C PRO A 520 -28.22 -3.46 19.66
N ALA A 521 -29.51 -3.17 19.54
CA ALA A 521 -30.26 -3.18 18.29
C ALA A 521 -31.03 -1.85 18.18
N PRO A 522 -30.43 -0.82 17.56
CA PRO A 522 -31.05 0.51 17.52
C PRO A 522 -32.25 0.53 16.56
N ASP A 523 -33.43 0.85 17.09
CA ASP A 523 -34.67 1.06 16.35
C ASP A 523 -34.96 2.55 16.11
N ALA A 524 -34.29 3.45 16.84
CA ALA A 524 -34.52 4.88 16.78
C ALA A 524 -33.25 5.69 16.45
N SER A 525 -33.46 6.82 15.76
CA SER A 525 -32.37 7.70 15.29
C SER A 525 -31.51 8.30 16.42
N TRP A 526 -32.05 8.41 17.63
CA TRP A 526 -31.35 8.97 18.81
C TRP A 526 -30.52 7.92 19.58
N GLU A 527 -30.64 6.64 19.22
CA GLU A 527 -29.85 5.56 19.80
C GLU A 527 -28.46 5.49 19.16
N TYR A 528 -28.28 6.06 17.97
CA TYR A 528 -26.97 6.18 17.33
C TYR A 528 -26.15 7.32 17.96
N VAL A 529 -24.85 7.07 18.16
CA VAL A 529 -23.90 8.12 18.50
C VAL A 529 -23.52 8.86 17.23
N VAL A 530 -23.67 10.18 17.25
CA VAL A 530 -23.22 11.04 16.15
C VAL A 530 -21.70 11.10 16.17
N GLY A 531 -21.07 10.71 15.07
CA GLY A 531 -19.64 10.72 14.92
C GLY A 531 -19.20 10.60 13.47
N THR A 532 -17.89 10.60 13.29
CA THR A 532 -17.21 10.44 12.01
C THR A 532 -16.25 9.27 12.07
N VAL A 533 -16.01 8.64 10.92
CA VAL A 533 -14.95 7.62 10.80
C VAL A 533 -13.76 8.25 10.10
N SER A 534 -12.63 8.25 10.78
CA SER A 534 -11.33 8.58 10.21
C SER A 534 -10.57 7.30 9.86
N LYS A 535 -9.57 7.40 8.99
CA LYS A 535 -8.78 6.27 8.50
C LYS A 535 -7.30 6.57 8.53
N SER A 536 -6.48 5.53 8.64
CA SER A 536 -5.03 5.59 8.42
C SER A 536 -4.67 5.79 6.93
N GLN A 537 -3.38 6.00 6.65
CA GLN A 537 -2.89 6.22 5.27
C GLN A 537 -2.93 4.94 4.42
N ASP A 538 -2.61 3.79 5.02
CA ASP A 538 -2.73 2.45 4.44
C ASP A 538 -4.18 1.95 4.37
N VAL A 539 -5.12 2.67 4.99
CA VAL A 539 -6.54 2.31 5.01
C VAL A 539 -6.78 0.94 5.65
N GLN A 540 -5.91 0.53 6.57
CA GLN A 540 -6.11 -0.68 7.38
C GLN A 540 -6.72 -0.37 8.73
N GLU A 541 -6.63 0.87 9.21
CA GLU A 541 -7.19 1.28 10.50
C GLU A 541 -8.31 2.30 10.30
N PHE A 542 -9.41 2.07 11.01
CA PHE A 542 -10.56 2.95 11.01
C PHE A 542 -10.92 3.32 12.43
N THR A 543 -11.02 4.62 12.68
CA THR A 543 -11.32 5.16 14.01
C THR A 543 -12.66 5.87 14.02
N PHE A 544 -13.60 5.38 14.83
CA PHE A 544 -14.85 6.05 15.13
C PHE A 544 -14.59 7.16 16.16
N ILE A 545 -14.89 8.39 15.75
CA ILE A 545 -14.70 9.60 16.54
C ILE A 545 -16.09 10.20 16.84
N PRO A 546 -16.60 10.11 18.08
CA PRO A 546 -17.81 10.82 18.46
C PRO A 546 -17.63 12.34 18.29
N ASP A 547 -18.59 13.01 17.65
CA ASP A 547 -18.54 14.47 17.43
C ASP A 547 -18.74 15.26 18.73
N LEU A 548 -19.42 14.63 19.69
CA LEU A 548 -19.59 15.09 21.06
C LEU A 548 -19.16 13.95 22.00
N PRO A 549 -18.67 14.26 23.22
CA PRO A 549 -18.42 13.23 24.21
C PRO A 549 -19.64 12.33 24.41
N LEU A 550 -19.42 11.05 24.69
CA LEU A 550 -20.50 10.11 25.01
C LEU A 550 -21.32 10.65 26.20
N ALA A 551 -22.64 10.53 26.10
CA ALA A 551 -23.50 11.06 27.14
C ALA A 551 -23.30 10.26 28.43
N HIS A 552 -23.26 10.97 29.55
CA HIS A 552 -22.91 10.38 30.82
C HIS A 552 -23.66 11.08 31.95
N ALA A 553 -24.31 10.30 32.80
CA ALA A 553 -24.95 10.72 34.02
C ALA A 553 -24.04 10.42 35.22
N THR A 554 -24.15 11.25 36.26
CA THR A 554 -23.26 11.14 37.43
C THR A 554 -23.46 9.80 38.15
N ALA A 555 -22.37 9.09 38.41
CA ALA A 555 -22.36 7.81 39.13
C ALA A 555 -23.16 6.70 38.42
N VAL A 556 -23.26 6.75 37.09
CA VAL A 556 -23.84 5.71 36.24
C VAL A 556 -22.76 5.16 35.33
N SER A 557 -22.76 3.86 35.09
CA SER A 557 -21.95 3.24 34.02
C SER A 557 -22.91 2.94 32.87
N GLU A 558 -22.89 3.76 31.84
CA GLU A 558 -23.67 3.51 30.62
C GLU A 558 -22.98 2.48 29.73
N ASP A 559 -23.81 1.70 29.04
CA ASP A 559 -23.39 0.74 28.03
C ASP A 559 -23.50 1.39 26.64
N TYR A 560 -22.45 1.24 25.85
CA TYR A 560 -22.43 1.56 24.43
C TYR A 560 -22.03 0.32 23.64
N PHE A 561 -22.49 0.23 22.39
CA PHE A 561 -22.33 -0.96 21.57
C PHE A 561 -21.65 -0.58 20.27
N LEU A 562 -20.42 -1.05 20.10
CA LEU A 562 -19.64 -0.88 18.88
C LEU A 562 -19.93 -2.06 17.95
N THR A 563 -20.40 -1.78 16.75
CA THR A 563 -20.79 -2.81 15.78
C THR A 563 -20.03 -2.61 14.48
N LEU A 564 -19.44 -3.70 13.98
CA LEU A 564 -18.81 -3.77 12.67
C LEU A 564 -19.62 -4.71 11.78
N MET A 565 -20.27 -4.17 10.75
CA MET A 565 -21.12 -4.91 9.83
C MET A 565 -20.32 -5.40 8.62
N SER A 566 -20.47 -6.68 8.30
CA SER A 566 -20.00 -7.28 7.05
C SER A 566 -21.02 -7.03 5.94
N ALA A 567 -20.53 -6.72 4.74
CA ALA A 567 -21.40 -6.53 3.58
C ALA A 567 -22.12 -7.84 3.20
N SER A 568 -23.39 -7.73 2.84
CA SER A 568 -24.18 -8.83 2.29
C SER A 568 -25.02 -8.36 1.10
N SER A 569 -25.72 -9.27 0.42
CA SER A 569 -26.61 -8.91 -0.69
C SER A 569 -27.73 -7.92 -0.32
N THR A 570 -28.02 -7.76 0.97
CA THR A 570 -29.11 -6.91 1.48
C THR A 570 -28.65 -5.81 2.43
N VAL A 571 -27.38 -5.79 2.84
CA VAL A 571 -26.84 -4.84 3.82
C VAL A 571 -25.54 -4.27 3.27
N THR A 572 -25.47 -2.95 3.16
CA THR A 572 -24.21 -2.25 2.93
C THR A 572 -23.32 -2.46 4.17
N GLY A 573 -22.10 -2.95 3.98
CA GLY A 573 -21.18 -3.21 5.07
C GLY A 573 -19.74 -3.04 4.61
N SER A 574 -18.80 -3.34 5.50
CA SER A 574 -17.38 -3.17 5.23
C SER A 574 -16.92 -4.14 4.14
N THR A 575 -16.22 -3.62 3.14
CA THR A 575 -15.55 -4.40 2.10
C THR A 575 -14.11 -3.95 1.92
N ASP A 576 -13.25 -4.86 1.48
CA ASP A 576 -11.91 -4.50 1.01
C ASP A 576 -11.96 -3.62 -0.26
N LEU A 577 -10.79 -3.25 -0.77
CA LEU A 577 -10.67 -2.53 -2.03
C LEU A 577 -11.16 -3.32 -3.27
N ALA A 578 -11.04 -4.66 -3.24
CA ALA A 578 -11.46 -5.57 -4.31
C ALA A 578 -12.99 -5.86 -4.30
N GLY A 579 -13.69 -5.53 -3.22
CA GLY A 579 -15.10 -5.78 -2.98
C GLY A 579 -15.43 -7.05 -2.17
N ASN A 580 -14.45 -7.71 -1.55
CA ASN A 580 -14.68 -8.82 -0.63
C ASN A 580 -15.21 -8.31 0.70
N SER A 581 -16.19 -9.03 1.26
CA SER A 581 -16.72 -8.74 2.59
C SER A 581 -15.91 -9.43 3.68
N LEU A 582 -16.04 -8.94 4.92
CA LEU A 582 -15.38 -9.55 6.08
C LEU A 582 -15.73 -11.04 6.19
N SER A 583 -14.69 -11.88 6.28
CA SER A 583 -14.85 -13.34 6.35
C SER A 583 -15.64 -13.75 7.59
N GLN A 584 -15.42 -13.02 8.68
CA GLN A 584 -15.93 -13.28 10.01
C GLN A 584 -16.26 -11.92 10.67
N SER A 585 -17.50 -11.78 11.13
CA SER A 585 -17.90 -10.56 11.81
C SER A 585 -17.38 -10.56 13.25
N LEU A 586 -16.65 -9.52 13.62
CA LEU A 586 -16.37 -9.22 15.03
C LEU A 586 -17.72 -9.11 15.77
N PRO A 587 -17.94 -9.87 16.86
CA PRO A 587 -19.12 -9.70 17.69
C PRO A 587 -19.26 -8.25 18.15
N GLN A 588 -20.50 -7.80 18.37
CA GLN A 588 -20.74 -6.48 18.94
C GLN A 588 -19.99 -6.33 20.27
N VAL A 589 -19.21 -5.26 20.39
CA VAL A 589 -18.39 -5.01 21.57
C VAL A 589 -19.10 -4.03 22.48
N THR A 590 -19.33 -4.42 23.73
CA THR A 590 -19.89 -3.54 24.76
C THR A 590 -18.78 -2.69 25.39
N ILE A 591 -19.02 -1.39 25.43
CA ILE A 591 -18.19 -0.36 26.04
C ILE A 591 -18.90 0.15 27.30
N LEU A 592 -18.22 0.11 28.43
CA LEU A 592 -18.71 0.56 29.73
C LEU A 592 -18.03 1.87 30.11
N LEU A 593 -18.80 2.96 30.26
CA LEU A 593 -18.24 4.25 30.65
C LEU A 593 -17.73 4.29 32.10
N ASP A 594 -16.73 5.13 32.35
CA ASP A 594 -16.24 5.43 33.69
C ASP A 594 -17.35 6.08 34.55
N PRO A 595 -17.84 5.42 35.61
CA PRO A 595 -18.89 5.98 36.48
C PRO A 595 -18.45 7.21 37.26
N THR A 596 -17.15 7.48 37.32
CA THR A 596 -16.57 8.65 38.01
C THR A 596 -16.33 9.84 37.09
N ALA A 597 -16.58 9.69 35.78
CA ALA A 597 -16.43 10.77 34.82
C ALA A 597 -17.38 11.94 35.08
N GLY A 598 -17.02 13.13 34.58
CA GLY A 598 -17.87 14.31 34.66
C GLY A 598 -19.11 14.15 33.78
N PRO A 599 -20.31 14.60 34.23
CA PRO A 599 -21.54 14.39 33.48
C PRO A 599 -21.49 15.08 32.10
N GLN A 600 -21.92 14.36 31.07
CA GLN A 600 -22.03 14.85 29.70
C GLN A 600 -23.50 14.88 29.29
N ARG A 601 -24.05 16.08 29.19
CA ARG A 601 -25.46 16.30 28.81
C ARG A 601 -25.55 16.68 27.34
N ASN A 602 -25.58 15.67 26.49
CA ASN A 602 -25.86 15.84 25.07
C ASN A 602 -26.86 14.78 24.60
N SER A 603 -27.47 15.07 23.45
CA SER A 603 -28.30 14.14 22.71
C SER A 603 -27.92 14.30 21.24
N GLY A 604 -27.76 13.17 20.57
CA GLY A 604 -27.50 13.10 19.14
C GLY A 604 -28.69 12.46 18.44
N ARG A 605 -28.91 12.81 17.17
CA ARG A 605 -29.92 12.18 16.34
C ARG A 605 -29.35 12.00 14.94
N VAL A 606 -29.41 10.79 14.41
CA VAL A 606 -28.89 10.43 13.08
C VAL A 606 -30.06 10.13 12.14
N SER A 607 -30.20 10.91 11.07
CA SER A 607 -31.19 10.63 10.02
C SER A 607 -30.50 10.11 8.77
N ARG A 608 -30.95 8.95 8.30
CA ARG A 608 -30.31 8.19 7.21
C ARG A 608 -31.03 8.42 5.88
N PHE A 609 -32.24 8.97 5.86
CA PHE A 609 -33.03 9.14 4.64
C PHE A 609 -33.17 7.84 3.81
N SER A 610 -33.17 6.71 4.49
CA SER A 610 -33.49 5.38 3.98
C SER A 610 -34.97 5.23 3.64
N SER A 611 -35.83 5.99 4.36
CA SER A 611 -37.29 5.92 4.30
C SER A 611 -37.91 7.31 4.37
N LYS A 612 -39.18 7.43 3.94
CA LYS A 612 -39.99 8.67 4.07
C LYS A 612 -40.42 9.00 5.50
N ASP A 613 -40.30 8.03 6.40
CA ASP A 613 -40.77 8.04 7.79
C ASP A 613 -39.82 7.08 8.54
N GLU A 614 -38.83 7.65 9.24
CA GLU A 614 -37.71 6.92 9.84
C GLU A 614 -37.84 6.74 11.37
N GLU A 615 -38.77 7.44 12.04
CA GLU A 615 -38.95 7.36 13.48
C GLU A 615 -40.40 7.34 13.92
N ALA A 616 -40.68 6.60 15.00
CA ALA A 616 -41.99 6.60 15.61
C ALA A 616 -42.39 8.00 16.14
N PRO A 617 -43.67 8.39 16.01
CA PRO A 617 -44.77 7.61 15.45
C PRO A 617 -44.78 7.62 13.91
N PHE A 618 -44.63 6.44 13.32
CA PHE A 618 -44.84 6.23 11.90
C PHE A 618 -46.31 6.55 11.55
N GLY A 619 -46.53 7.08 10.35
CA GLY A 619 -47.79 7.68 9.91
C GLY A 619 -49.06 6.86 10.12
N ASN A 620 -50.24 7.47 9.86
CA ASN A 620 -51.52 6.79 10.06
C ASN A 620 -52.30 6.56 8.75
N ALA A 621 -53.24 5.60 8.78
CA ALA A 621 -54.07 5.19 7.63
C ALA A 621 -54.91 6.31 7.00
N ALA A 622 -55.06 7.46 7.66
CA ALA A 622 -55.80 8.62 7.17
C ALA A 622 -54.92 9.74 6.60
N SER A 623 -53.60 9.72 6.81
CA SER A 623 -52.70 10.85 6.46
C SER A 623 -51.41 10.48 5.75
N GLY A 624 -51.09 9.18 5.59
CA GLY A 624 -49.85 8.72 4.96
C GLY A 624 -48.65 8.82 5.90
N PRO A 625 -47.42 8.54 5.41
CA PRO A 625 -46.20 8.70 6.20
C PRO A 625 -46.07 10.14 6.70
N ILE A 626 -45.54 10.32 7.91
CA ILE A 626 -45.25 11.64 8.51
C ILE A 626 -43.74 11.86 8.39
N PRO A 627 -43.23 12.56 7.36
CA PRO A 627 -41.80 12.75 7.23
C PRO A 627 -41.27 13.59 8.38
N GLU A 628 -40.20 13.13 9.05
CA GLU A 628 -39.51 13.86 10.11
C GLU A 628 -38.96 15.19 9.60
N TRP A 629 -38.66 15.22 8.30
CA TRP A 629 -38.02 16.33 7.60
C TRP A 629 -38.94 16.84 6.48
N GLY A 630 -39.39 18.09 6.62
CA GLY A 630 -40.18 18.81 5.60
C GLY A 630 -39.45 20.08 5.12
N GLY A 631 -39.77 20.55 3.90
CA GLY A 631 -39.22 21.81 3.38
C GLY A 631 -38.81 21.78 1.90
N GLN A 632 -37.98 22.76 1.47
CA GLN A 632 -37.46 22.88 0.09
C GLN A 632 -36.26 21.96 -0.18
N ILE A 633 -36.35 20.72 0.26
CA ILE A 633 -35.34 19.68 0.02
C ILE A 633 -35.97 18.53 -0.77
N SER A 634 -35.19 17.91 -1.65
CA SER A 634 -35.54 16.66 -2.29
C SER A 634 -34.72 15.56 -1.64
N PHE A 635 -35.42 14.49 -1.26
CA PHE A 635 -34.82 13.28 -0.72
C PHE A 635 -34.58 12.31 -1.87
N ASN A 636 -33.38 11.77 -1.94
CA ASN A 636 -33.06 10.66 -2.81
C ASN A 636 -33.01 9.37 -1.98
N TYR A 637 -34.19 8.81 -1.71
CA TYR A 637 -34.34 7.56 -0.98
C TYR A 637 -33.77 6.37 -1.77
N ASN A 638 -33.28 5.36 -1.08
CA ASN A 638 -32.88 4.08 -1.67
C ASN A 638 -34.13 3.26 -2.05
N ASN A 639 -34.77 3.61 -3.17
CA ASN A 639 -35.99 2.93 -3.64
C ASN A 639 -35.71 1.73 -4.56
N SER A 640 -34.44 1.46 -4.92
CA SER A 640 -34.10 0.48 -5.97
C SER A 640 -33.72 -0.90 -5.46
N GLY A 641 -33.40 -1.06 -4.17
CA GLY A 641 -32.87 -2.32 -3.65
C GLY A 641 -31.49 -2.69 -4.21
N GLU A 642 -30.86 -1.80 -4.98
CA GLU A 642 -29.46 -1.93 -5.41
C GLU A 642 -28.58 -1.16 -4.41
N PRO A 643 -27.55 -1.79 -3.83
CA PRO A 643 -26.56 -1.09 -3.00
C PRO A 643 -26.00 0.13 -3.73
N GLY A 644 -26.18 1.33 -3.16
CA GLY A 644 -25.71 2.60 -3.75
C GLY A 644 -26.66 3.28 -4.76
N ALA A 645 -27.80 2.69 -5.10
CA ALA A 645 -28.79 3.30 -5.98
C ALA A 645 -29.84 4.09 -5.17
N GLY A 646 -29.52 5.37 -4.93
CA GLY A 646 -30.23 6.26 -4.02
C GLY A 646 -29.31 6.57 -2.86
N ARG A 647 -28.54 7.66 -2.98
CA ARG A 647 -27.40 7.97 -2.09
C ARG A 647 -27.81 8.32 -0.65
N GLU A 648 -29.05 8.10 -0.24
CA GLU A 648 -29.54 8.52 1.08
C GLU A 648 -29.25 10.03 1.32
N THR A 649 -29.26 10.79 0.23
CA THR A 649 -28.87 12.19 0.20
C THR A 649 -30.08 13.10 0.21
N ILE A 650 -29.93 14.22 0.90
CA ILE A 650 -30.75 15.41 0.66
C ILE A 650 -30.07 16.30 -0.38
N SER A 651 -30.85 16.86 -1.29
CA SER A 651 -30.40 17.93 -2.18
C SER A 651 -31.37 19.11 -2.10
N PRO A 652 -30.87 20.35 -2.20
CA PRO A 652 -31.76 21.51 -2.31
C PRO A 652 -32.63 21.37 -3.57
N ARG A 653 -33.93 21.65 -3.46
CA ARG A 653 -34.79 21.68 -4.65
C ARG A 653 -34.41 22.87 -5.53
N GLY A 654 -34.35 22.64 -6.85
CA GLY A 654 -34.17 23.72 -7.82
C GLY A 654 -35.29 24.75 -7.71
N VAL A 655 -34.94 26.03 -7.64
CA VAL A 655 -35.91 27.13 -7.59
C VAL A 655 -36.46 27.36 -9.00
N SER A 656 -37.72 26.97 -9.24
CA SER A 656 -38.45 27.41 -10.43
C SER A 656 -39.07 28.78 -10.16
N ARG A 657 -38.65 29.79 -10.92
CA ARG A 657 -39.26 31.11 -10.89
C ARG A 657 -40.28 31.20 -12.01
N PHE A 658 -41.49 31.62 -11.69
CA PHE A 658 -42.45 32.05 -12.70
C PHE A 658 -43.21 33.28 -12.20
N GLN A 659 -43.80 34.01 -13.14
CA GLN A 659 -44.66 35.14 -12.86
C GLN A 659 -46.12 34.75 -13.12
N GLY A 660 -46.98 34.98 -12.12
CA GLY A 660 -48.44 34.86 -12.25
C GLY A 660 -49.12 36.11 -11.69
N MET A 661 -50.22 36.55 -12.29
CA MET A 661 -51.04 37.62 -11.74
C MET A 661 -51.92 37.08 -10.61
N ALA A 662 -51.80 37.64 -9.41
CA ALA A 662 -52.68 37.33 -8.28
C ALA A 662 -53.85 38.31 -8.27
N ASP A 663 -55.08 37.79 -8.37
CA ASP A 663 -56.31 38.57 -8.28
C ASP A 663 -57.40 37.81 -7.50
N ARG A 664 -58.62 38.36 -7.41
CA ARG A 664 -59.73 37.73 -6.69
C ARG A 664 -60.23 36.43 -7.32
N GLN A 665 -59.82 36.10 -8.54
CA GLN A 665 -60.15 34.86 -9.25
C GLN A 665 -59.01 33.84 -9.16
N ASN A 666 -57.78 34.29 -8.90
CA ASN A 666 -56.58 33.47 -8.74
C ASN A 666 -55.99 33.65 -7.32
N LEU A 667 -56.52 32.89 -6.37
CA LEU A 667 -56.04 32.89 -4.98
C LEU A 667 -54.61 32.34 -4.89
N MET A 668 -53.75 33.03 -4.14
CA MET A 668 -52.46 32.45 -3.73
C MET A 668 -52.71 31.41 -2.63
N ILE A 669 -52.39 30.15 -2.90
CA ILE A 669 -52.50 29.04 -1.94
C ILE A 669 -51.20 28.95 -1.14
N SER A 670 -51.27 28.99 0.20
CA SER A 670 -50.09 28.79 1.08
C SER A 670 -49.83 27.31 1.44
N ALA A 671 -50.60 26.37 0.86
CA ALA A 671 -50.47 24.94 1.13
C ALA A 671 -49.54 24.26 0.11
N MET A 672 -48.53 23.57 0.63
CA MET A 672 -47.60 22.74 -0.14
C MET A 672 -48.31 21.46 -0.62
N GLY A 673 -48.75 21.43 -1.88
CA GLY A 673 -49.36 20.26 -2.50
C GLY A 673 -48.35 19.33 -3.16
N ASN A 674 -48.55 18.02 -3.03
CA ASN A 674 -47.82 16.96 -3.74
C ASN A 674 -48.04 17.08 -5.26
N THR A 675 -46.97 17.04 -6.05
CA THR A 675 -46.93 17.35 -7.49
C THR A 675 -47.54 16.28 -8.42
N ALA A 676 -48.60 15.58 -7.99
CA ALA A 676 -49.26 14.60 -8.84
C ALA A 676 -50.26 15.19 -9.85
N PHE A 677 -50.56 16.51 -9.82
CA PHE A 677 -51.56 17.10 -10.72
C PHE A 677 -51.21 18.53 -11.21
N GLY A 678 -50.69 18.65 -12.44
CA GLY A 678 -50.82 19.85 -13.28
C GLY A 678 -49.71 20.94 -13.18
N PRO A 679 -49.48 21.75 -14.24
CA PRO A 679 -48.24 22.53 -14.42
C PRO A 679 -48.24 23.96 -13.84
N ASN A 680 -49.21 24.37 -13.02
CA ASN A 680 -49.31 25.76 -12.55
C ASN A 680 -49.47 25.86 -11.02
N PHE A 681 -48.36 25.96 -10.27
CA PHE A 681 -48.42 26.22 -8.82
C PHE A 681 -47.42 27.32 -8.40
N VAL A 682 -47.92 28.40 -7.78
CA VAL A 682 -47.15 29.57 -7.30
C VAL A 682 -46.67 29.35 -5.87
N GLN A 683 -45.40 29.66 -5.59
CA GLN A 683 -44.80 29.60 -4.25
C GLN A 683 -44.30 30.99 -3.83
N SER A 684 -44.48 31.35 -2.55
CA SER A 684 -43.84 32.53 -1.92
C SER A 684 -42.94 32.10 -0.74
N PRO A 685 -41.92 32.90 -0.37
CA PRO A 685 -41.12 32.68 0.82
C PRO A 685 -41.78 33.37 2.03
N LEU A 686 -41.98 32.60 3.11
CA LEU A 686 -42.39 33.01 4.47
C LEU A 686 -43.90 33.21 4.72
N SER A 687 -44.46 32.35 5.59
CA SER A 687 -45.40 32.80 6.62
C SER A 687 -45.01 32.20 7.97
N ASN A 688 -44.83 33.08 8.97
CA ASN A 688 -44.73 32.72 10.37
C ASN A 688 -46.08 32.23 10.93
N LEU A 689 -45.97 31.35 11.93
CA LEU A 689 -46.99 30.67 12.76
C LEU A 689 -47.48 29.31 12.26
#